data_AF-A0A1D2WNB3-F1
#
_entry.id   AF-A0A1D2WNB3-F1
#
_cell.length_a   1.000
_cell.length_b   1.000
_cell.length_c   1.000
_cell.angle_alpha   90.00
_cell.angle_beta   90.00
_cell.angle_gamma   90.00
#
_symmetry.space_group_name_H-M   'P 1'
#
loop_
_entity.id
_entity.type
_entity.pdbx_description
1 polymer ?
#
loop_
_entity_poly.entity_id
_entity_poly.type
_entity_poly.pdbx_seq_one_letter_code
_entity_poly.pdbx_strand_id
1 'polypeptide(L)'
;MTTEFIIRMDDMPKIIHNDLSDSLDVESILKKDYKYIYEAIQNEGFIIENNSGDLFKEILFDSKVVGFAFYELNALTSFVLNEVYILPEFRGNSLFLLEINVLLSAGNTLSILQPTKNLVEILIHYGFASKLSENIVASAIGFDFKSENILSNSSEEFDNDDQILSSNIYDLDIRSCLFLKDISTPGKNIIYYHEELKNDFKEYGERKSLNKNYFNEIKDLFLQNSDEFTQILFDLKEELPKSQLGFDVVIGNDDGFSEYMQDIIDDGIISEDKAKKINNILKEEYERGEVTDDGIITRLNFFINDLDSQIDPFNIFEIGANLCPYCCNFINLTDESCPICGYNLFYENDFDFEDDDNFEDGIFINKDNVLSVMSGLYERFGRKYKLEDINYGKQYPTSYDLDQYRILKFIDEYHNLEVAFYFLNNLKLPQEIFNDLLFEEEYVTYEITEETWSDFANYSLTVNDLKDILRDNGLRVSGRKQELIDRIGKSDISVSEFSSDKLFLTRKGKDYLNEYSWIGLYNEFLKNFDFDDFYRFYESNDGNFNEIVSKYLDEHIKIAKNNKDFDYLINCFSSKAIFSGLDKNPNDALKWEMRRFCLTINPIYSRGVYHDFYLHLNSENINNLRSLKDEFSSEEMLDSFEESWDYFEFNKSIVSKKDAKIIFERLLINNEDLKLINMELKDRYSGRDAIDNTFSADLNDYFK
;
A
#
# COMPACT_ATOMS: atom_id res chain seq x y z
N MET A 1 -41.65 27.30 31.49
CA MET A 1 -41.18 26.41 32.56
C MET A 1 -39.70 26.70 32.72
N THR A 2 -39.18 26.85 33.94
CA THR A 2 -37.74 26.97 34.15
C THR A 2 -37.13 25.59 33.98
N THR A 3 -36.40 25.36 32.89
CA THR A 3 -35.62 24.14 32.69
C THR A 3 -34.59 24.04 33.80
N GLU A 4 -34.61 22.93 34.55
CA GLU A 4 -33.64 22.68 35.62
C GLU A 4 -32.43 21.99 35.01
N PHE A 5 -31.40 22.78 34.70
CA PHE A 5 -30.15 22.29 34.13
C PHE A 5 -29.31 21.54 35.17
N ILE A 6 -28.55 20.56 34.71
CA ILE A 6 -27.44 19.99 35.49
C ILE A 6 -26.30 21.00 35.48
N ILE A 7 -25.71 21.26 36.66
CA ILE A 7 -24.61 22.22 36.86
C ILE A 7 -23.35 21.49 37.31
N ARG A 8 -22.23 21.70 36.60
CA ARG A 8 -20.89 21.18 36.92
C ARG A 8 -20.10 22.25 37.68
N MET A 9 -19.95 22.10 38.99
CA MET A 9 -19.32 23.12 39.85
C MET A 9 -17.81 23.30 39.59
N ASP A 10 -17.17 22.30 39.00
CA ASP A 10 -15.78 22.27 38.57
C ASP A 10 -15.59 22.74 37.12
N ASP A 11 -16.68 23.06 36.41
CA ASP A 11 -16.69 23.41 34.98
C ASP A 11 -16.12 22.30 34.07
N MET A 12 -16.04 21.07 34.58
CA MET A 12 -15.53 19.92 33.85
C MET A 12 -16.68 19.07 33.31
N PRO A 13 -16.68 18.72 32.02
CA PRO A 13 -17.71 17.85 31.46
C PRO A 13 -17.57 16.45 32.05
N LYS A 14 -18.70 15.84 32.40
CA LYS A 14 -18.69 14.41 32.74
C LYS A 14 -18.51 13.59 31.47
N ILE A 15 -17.58 12.64 31.54
CA ILE A 15 -17.36 11.61 30.54
C ILE A 15 -17.91 10.29 31.10
N ILE A 16 -18.67 9.57 30.29
CA ILE A 16 -19.14 8.21 30.57
C ILE A 16 -18.51 7.32 29.51
N HIS A 17 -17.70 6.36 29.95
CA HIS A 17 -17.02 5.38 29.11
C HIS A 17 -17.38 3.97 29.59
N ASN A 18 -17.40 2.97 28.71
CA ASN A 18 -17.58 1.57 29.09
C ASN A 18 -16.36 0.74 28.70
N ASP A 19 -15.61 0.24 29.68
CA ASP A 19 -14.40 -0.59 29.47
C ASP A 19 -14.73 -2.08 29.24
N LEU A 20 -16.01 -2.46 29.33
CA LEU A 20 -16.49 -3.83 29.13
C LEU A 20 -17.17 -3.90 27.76
N SER A 21 -17.06 -5.03 27.08
CA SER A 21 -17.49 -5.34 25.69
C SER A 21 -18.95 -5.03 25.28
N ASP A 22 -19.70 -4.28 26.07
CA ASP A 22 -21.06 -3.81 25.78
C ASP A 22 -21.01 -2.32 25.38
N SER A 23 -21.60 -1.97 24.23
CA SER A 23 -21.68 -0.57 23.81
C SER A 23 -22.65 0.26 24.67
N LEU A 24 -22.39 1.56 24.80
CA LEU A 24 -23.30 2.52 25.41
C LEU A 24 -24.52 2.78 24.52
N ASP A 25 -25.69 2.96 25.15
CA ASP A 25 -26.93 3.36 24.49
C ASP A 25 -27.27 4.82 24.85
N VAL A 26 -27.09 5.74 23.90
CA VAL A 26 -27.23 7.19 24.17
C VAL A 26 -28.65 7.56 24.55
N GLU A 27 -29.68 6.97 23.92
CA GLU A 27 -31.07 7.21 24.31
C GLU A 27 -31.36 6.83 25.77
N SER A 28 -30.82 5.71 26.24
CA SER A 28 -30.99 5.25 27.62
C SER A 28 -30.32 6.20 28.60
N ILE A 29 -29.11 6.67 28.28
CA ILE A 29 -28.39 7.69 29.07
C ILE A 29 -29.23 8.97 29.15
N LEU A 30 -29.72 9.47 28.01
CA LEU A 30 -30.51 10.70 27.94
C LEU A 30 -31.83 10.59 28.71
N LYS A 31 -32.57 9.48 28.55
CA LYS A 31 -33.85 9.24 29.25
C LYS A 31 -33.68 9.20 30.77
N LYS A 32 -32.58 8.62 31.25
CA LYS A 32 -32.32 8.38 32.67
C LYS A 32 -31.69 9.60 33.34
N ASP A 33 -30.63 10.15 32.75
CA ASP A 33 -29.75 11.10 33.41
C ASP A 33 -29.88 12.53 32.84
N TYR A 34 -30.36 12.72 31.60
CA TYR A 34 -30.44 14.03 30.92
C TYR A 34 -31.83 14.33 30.34
N LYS A 35 -32.88 14.15 31.15
CA LYS A 35 -34.28 14.19 30.70
C LYS A 35 -34.66 15.43 29.91
N TYR A 36 -34.15 16.61 30.28
CA TYR A 36 -34.48 17.86 29.59
C TYR A 36 -33.88 17.93 28.18
N ILE A 37 -32.70 17.34 27.95
CA ILE A 37 -32.09 17.20 26.62
C ILE A 37 -32.92 16.21 25.80
N TYR A 38 -33.28 15.06 26.39
CA TYR A 38 -34.14 14.09 25.73
C TYR A 38 -35.49 14.70 25.31
N GLU A 39 -36.14 15.45 26.20
CA GLU A 39 -37.40 16.15 25.89
C GLU A 39 -37.22 17.18 24.78
N ALA A 40 -36.11 17.91 24.74
CA ALA A 40 -35.82 18.88 23.68
C ALA A 40 -35.64 18.19 22.31
N ILE A 41 -34.90 17.08 22.27
CA ILE A 41 -34.76 16.22 21.08
C ILE A 41 -36.14 15.79 20.56
N GLN A 42 -37.01 15.30 21.45
CA GLN A 42 -38.37 14.88 21.08
C GLN A 42 -39.23 16.07 20.59
N ASN A 43 -39.10 17.23 21.22
CA ASN A 43 -39.87 18.43 20.86
C ASN A 43 -39.50 19.00 19.50
N GLU A 44 -38.21 18.97 19.15
CA GLU A 44 -37.73 19.32 17.81
C GLU A 44 -37.97 18.20 16.79
N GLY A 45 -38.25 16.99 17.27
CA GLY A 45 -38.29 15.78 16.48
C GLY A 45 -36.93 15.43 15.88
N PHE A 46 -35.84 15.78 16.55
CA PHE A 46 -34.48 15.37 16.17
C PHE A 46 -34.37 13.85 16.28
N ILE A 47 -33.79 13.20 15.29
CA ILE A 47 -33.63 11.75 15.22
C ILE A 47 -32.16 11.42 15.52
N ILE A 48 -31.91 10.53 16.47
CA ILE A 48 -30.56 10.01 16.70
C ILE A 48 -30.32 8.90 15.67
N GLU A 49 -29.37 9.10 14.76
CA GLU A 49 -29.11 8.13 13.68
C GLU A 49 -28.30 6.95 14.22
N ASN A 50 -27.32 7.21 15.09
CA ASN A 50 -26.44 6.22 15.69
C ASN A 50 -26.60 6.19 17.21
N ASN A 51 -27.27 5.16 17.73
CA ASN A 51 -27.60 5.07 19.15
C ASN A 51 -26.56 4.30 20.00
N SER A 52 -25.57 3.67 19.36
CA SER A 52 -24.53 2.83 19.98
C SER A 52 -23.14 3.45 19.82
N GLY A 53 -22.29 3.34 20.83
CA GLY A 53 -20.91 3.87 20.85
C GLY A 53 -20.22 3.60 22.18
N ASP A 54 -19.02 4.14 22.40
CA ASP A 54 -18.16 3.81 23.54
C ASP A 54 -18.04 4.94 24.56
N LEU A 55 -18.21 6.19 24.10
CA LEU A 55 -17.96 7.37 24.91
C LEU A 55 -19.07 8.41 24.78
N PHE A 56 -19.68 8.78 25.90
CA PHE A 56 -20.61 9.90 26.02
C PHE A 56 -19.94 11.05 26.79
N LYS A 57 -19.90 12.24 26.18
CA LYS A 57 -19.33 13.44 26.77
C LYS A 57 -20.36 14.56 26.84
N GLU A 58 -20.47 15.21 28.00
CA GLU A 58 -21.29 16.40 28.17
C GLU A 58 -20.70 17.62 27.43
N ILE A 59 -21.55 18.44 26.82
CA ILE A 59 -21.19 19.77 26.32
C ILE A 59 -21.69 20.81 27.33
N LEU A 60 -20.78 21.68 27.78
CA LEU A 60 -21.05 22.70 28.79
C LEU A 60 -21.15 24.12 28.20
N PHE A 61 -21.99 24.95 28.81
CA PHE A 61 -22.01 26.41 28.62
C PHE A 61 -22.35 27.10 29.94
N ASP A 62 -21.48 27.99 30.42
CA ASP A 62 -21.57 28.60 31.76
C ASP A 62 -21.83 27.55 32.87
N SER A 63 -21.02 26.49 32.90
CA SER A 63 -21.12 25.36 33.83
C SER A 63 -22.43 24.56 33.78
N LYS A 64 -23.32 24.84 32.82
CA LYS A 64 -24.55 24.07 32.59
C LYS A 64 -24.28 23.02 31.53
N VAL A 65 -24.80 21.82 31.74
CA VAL A 65 -24.87 20.82 30.69
C VAL A 65 -25.96 21.26 29.70
N VAL A 66 -25.57 21.48 28.44
CA VAL A 66 -26.46 22.03 27.39
C VAL A 66 -26.51 21.16 26.14
N GLY A 67 -25.76 20.07 26.12
CA GLY A 67 -25.68 19.15 25.00
C GLY A 67 -24.80 17.95 25.34
N PHE A 68 -24.53 17.15 24.31
CA PHE A 68 -23.60 16.04 24.38
C PHE A 68 -22.93 15.81 23.03
N ALA A 69 -21.78 15.15 23.07
CA ALA A 69 -21.14 14.53 21.93
C ALA A 69 -20.93 13.04 22.26
N PHE A 70 -21.14 12.19 21.28
CA PHE A 70 -21.14 10.74 21.44
C PHE A 70 -20.22 10.11 20.40
N TYR A 71 -19.30 9.27 20.86
CA TYR A 71 -18.20 8.75 20.06
C TYR A 71 -18.10 7.23 20.11
N GLU A 72 -17.58 6.68 19.04
CA GLU A 72 -17.02 5.32 18.95
C GLU A 72 -15.48 5.43 18.90
N LEU A 73 -14.80 4.54 19.60
CA LEU A 73 -13.35 4.55 19.76
C LEU A 73 -12.73 3.42 18.94
N ASN A 74 -12.05 3.77 17.86
CA ASN A 74 -11.36 2.79 17.01
C ASN A 74 -9.98 2.40 17.56
N ALA A 75 -9.34 3.32 18.28
CA ALA A 75 -8.04 3.16 18.94
C ALA A 75 -7.94 4.15 20.10
N LEU A 76 -6.87 4.08 20.90
CA LEU A 76 -6.64 4.93 22.08
C LEU A 76 -6.80 6.44 21.81
N THR A 77 -6.51 6.92 20.59
CA THR A 77 -6.63 8.34 20.19
C THR A 77 -7.44 8.60 18.93
N SER A 78 -8.21 7.63 18.46
CA SER A 78 -9.06 7.80 17.27
C SER A 78 -10.53 7.83 17.65
N PHE A 79 -11.15 9.00 17.45
CA PHE A 79 -12.53 9.28 17.79
C PHE A 79 -13.37 9.33 16.52
N VAL A 80 -14.42 8.52 16.47
CA VAL A 80 -15.47 8.62 15.45
C VAL A 80 -16.68 9.29 16.09
N LEU A 81 -17.02 10.51 15.65
CA LEU A 81 -18.20 11.21 16.13
C LEU A 81 -19.47 10.55 15.56
N ASN A 82 -20.23 9.89 16.43
CA ASN A 82 -21.48 9.21 16.06
C ASN A 82 -22.68 10.14 16.12
N GLU A 83 -22.75 11.00 17.14
CA GLU A 83 -23.86 11.92 17.32
C GLU A 83 -23.45 13.16 18.12
N VAL A 84 -23.99 14.32 17.77
CA VAL A 84 -23.82 15.55 18.54
C VAL A 84 -25.12 16.33 18.60
N TYR A 85 -25.50 16.72 19.82
CA TYR A 85 -26.69 17.53 20.02
C TYR A 85 -26.44 18.65 21.02
N ILE A 86 -26.81 19.86 20.62
CA ILE A 86 -26.79 21.07 21.45
C ILE A 86 -28.21 21.62 21.47
N LEU A 87 -28.69 21.96 22.67
CA LEU A 87 -29.99 22.59 22.88
C LEU A 87 -30.15 23.85 22.01
N PRO A 88 -31.32 24.07 21.39
CA PRO A 88 -31.53 25.13 20.40
C PRO A 88 -31.10 26.51 20.84
N GLU A 89 -31.43 26.89 22.07
CA GLU A 89 -31.13 28.19 22.63
C GLU A 89 -29.64 28.45 22.89
N PHE A 90 -28.80 27.40 22.83
CA PHE A 90 -27.35 27.49 22.95
C PHE A 90 -26.61 27.30 21.62
N ARG A 91 -27.32 26.97 20.53
CA ARG A 91 -26.73 26.94 19.18
C ARG A 91 -26.25 28.35 18.80
N GLY A 92 -25.09 28.44 18.15
CA GLY A 92 -24.45 29.72 17.80
C GLY A 92 -23.40 30.23 18.80
N ASN A 93 -23.19 29.52 19.92
CA ASN A 93 -22.09 29.81 20.86
C ASN A 93 -20.79 29.03 20.53
N SER A 94 -20.63 28.56 19.28
CA SER A 94 -19.46 27.80 18.82
C SER A 94 -19.09 26.56 19.65
N LEU A 95 -20.04 25.99 20.40
CA LEU A 95 -19.79 24.87 21.30
C LEU A 95 -19.29 23.60 20.59
N PHE A 96 -19.80 23.34 19.38
CA PHE A 96 -19.31 22.23 18.55
C PHE A 96 -17.87 22.43 18.10
N LEU A 97 -17.50 23.67 17.70
CA LEU A 97 -16.14 24.02 17.33
C LEU A 97 -15.18 23.86 18.52
N LEU A 98 -15.60 24.27 19.73
CA LEU A 98 -14.82 24.08 20.94
C LEU A 98 -14.57 22.59 21.22
N GLU A 99 -15.57 21.73 21.02
CA GLU A 99 -15.42 20.29 21.20
C GLU A 99 -14.40 19.69 20.22
N ILE A 100 -14.50 20.03 18.93
CA ILE A 100 -13.53 19.60 17.91
C ILE A 100 -12.12 20.08 18.26
N ASN A 101 -11.96 21.37 18.58
CA ASN A 101 -10.66 21.95 18.86
C ASN A 101 -9.99 21.31 20.07
N VAL A 102 -10.76 21.00 21.12
CA VAL A 102 -10.23 20.32 22.31
C VAL A 102 -9.70 18.93 21.96
N LEU A 103 -10.41 18.17 21.12
CA LEU A 103 -9.96 16.84 20.69
C LEU A 103 -8.69 16.92 19.84
N LEU A 104 -8.69 17.77 18.80
CA LEU A 104 -7.58 17.90 17.86
C LEU A 104 -6.32 18.47 18.53
N SER A 105 -6.45 19.51 19.36
CA SER A 105 -5.30 20.08 20.10
C SER A 105 -4.71 19.14 21.14
N ALA A 106 -5.46 18.12 21.57
CA ALA A 106 -4.97 17.03 22.40
C ALA A 106 -4.32 15.89 21.59
N GLY A 107 -4.07 16.08 20.28
CA GLY A 107 -3.42 15.11 19.41
C GLY A 107 -4.30 13.91 19.04
N ASN A 108 -5.62 14.02 19.20
CA ASN A 108 -6.54 12.97 18.77
C ASN A 108 -6.89 13.12 17.30
N THR A 109 -7.10 12.00 16.61
CA THR A 109 -7.71 11.99 15.27
C THR A 109 -9.22 11.95 15.39
N LEU A 110 -9.89 12.67 14.49
CA LEU A 110 -11.34 12.77 14.46
C LEU A 110 -11.87 12.43 13.06
N SER A 111 -12.87 11.56 13.02
CA SER A 111 -13.77 11.38 11.88
C SER A 111 -15.21 11.56 12.32
N ILE A 112 -16.13 11.71 11.36
CA ILE A 112 -17.57 11.83 11.63
C ILE A 112 -18.29 10.72 10.89
N LEU A 113 -19.06 9.92 11.62
CA LEU A 113 -19.86 8.85 11.05
C LEU A 113 -21.12 9.42 10.41
N GLN A 114 -21.26 9.23 9.10
CA GLN A 114 -22.44 9.60 8.30
C GLN A 114 -22.96 11.00 8.65
N PRO A 115 -22.19 12.07 8.40
CA PRO A 115 -22.58 13.42 8.76
C PRO A 115 -23.85 13.85 8.02
N THR A 116 -24.75 14.54 8.74
CA THR A 116 -25.89 15.22 8.12
C THR A 116 -25.43 16.43 7.31
N LYS A 117 -26.24 16.86 6.34
CA LYS A 117 -25.96 18.07 5.55
C LYS A 117 -25.68 19.30 6.42
N ASN A 118 -26.49 19.48 7.46
CA ASN A 118 -26.35 20.61 8.38
C ASN A 118 -24.99 20.59 9.10
N LEU A 119 -24.51 19.40 9.50
CA LEU A 119 -23.20 19.26 10.11
C LEU A 119 -22.07 19.62 9.13
N VAL A 120 -22.17 19.17 7.87
CA VAL A 120 -21.20 19.54 6.82
C VAL A 120 -21.24 21.05 6.54
N GLU A 121 -22.41 21.67 6.50
CA GLU A 121 -22.54 23.13 6.36
C GLU A 121 -21.91 23.90 7.53
N ILE A 122 -21.97 23.34 8.74
CA ILE A 122 -21.27 23.86 9.91
C ILE A 122 -19.75 23.75 9.75
N LEU A 123 -19.23 22.62 9.24
CA LEU A 123 -17.80 22.47 8.96
C LEU A 123 -17.32 23.48 7.91
N ILE A 124 -18.12 23.72 6.86
CA ILE A 124 -17.83 24.76 5.85
C ILE A 124 -17.79 26.14 6.50
N HIS A 125 -18.76 26.46 7.37
CA HIS A 125 -18.83 27.75 8.04
C HIS A 125 -17.58 28.05 8.89
N TYR A 126 -17.01 27.03 9.52
CA TYR A 126 -15.83 27.16 10.38
C TYR A 126 -14.50 26.92 9.67
N GLY A 127 -14.50 26.67 8.36
CA GLY A 127 -13.27 26.47 7.59
C GLY A 127 -12.66 25.07 7.69
N PHE A 128 -13.35 24.09 8.28
CA PHE A 128 -12.91 22.69 8.29
C PHE A 128 -13.29 21.93 7.02
N ALA A 129 -14.12 22.54 6.18
CA ALA A 129 -14.50 22.02 4.89
C ALA A 129 -14.62 23.15 3.87
N SER A 130 -14.41 22.84 2.59
CA SER A 130 -14.54 23.79 1.50
C SER A 130 -15.34 23.18 0.36
N LYS A 131 -16.07 24.04 -0.34
CA LYS A 131 -16.82 23.67 -1.54
C LYS A 131 -15.88 23.55 -2.72
N LEU A 132 -15.77 22.33 -3.27
CA LEU A 132 -15.09 22.05 -4.53
C LEU A 132 -15.95 22.47 -5.73
N SER A 133 -17.26 22.37 -5.58
CA SER A 133 -18.26 22.86 -6.54
C SER A 133 -19.49 23.38 -5.79
N GLU A 134 -20.57 23.72 -6.49
CA GLU A 134 -21.79 24.20 -5.85
C GLU A 134 -22.32 23.23 -4.76
N ASN A 135 -22.24 21.93 -5.04
CA ASN A 135 -22.75 20.84 -4.21
C ASN A 135 -21.67 19.90 -3.64
N ILE A 136 -20.46 19.84 -4.22
CA ILE A 136 -19.40 18.94 -3.73
C ILE A 136 -18.51 19.65 -2.72
N VAL A 137 -18.22 18.97 -1.62
CA VAL A 137 -17.49 19.47 -0.47
C VAL A 137 -16.31 18.55 -0.19
N ALA A 138 -15.15 19.15 0.06
CA ALA A 138 -13.97 18.52 0.64
C ALA A 138 -13.85 18.91 2.11
N SER A 139 -13.50 17.97 2.99
CA SER A 139 -13.39 18.18 4.42
C SER A 139 -12.02 17.75 4.96
N ALA A 140 -11.41 18.57 5.82
CA ALA A 140 -10.19 18.22 6.55
C ALA A 140 -10.45 17.03 7.50
N ILE A 141 -11.63 17.04 8.14
CA ILE A 141 -12.11 15.97 9.02
C ILE A 141 -12.70 14.86 8.14
N GLY A 142 -12.25 13.62 8.35
CA GLY A 142 -12.72 12.46 7.59
C GLY A 142 -14.18 12.13 7.88
N PHE A 143 -14.85 11.52 6.91
CA PHE A 143 -16.21 11.02 7.03
C PHE A 143 -16.26 9.52 6.87
N ASP A 144 -16.86 8.86 7.85
CA ASP A 144 -16.99 7.41 7.90
C ASP A 144 -18.40 6.98 7.54
N PHE A 145 -18.56 5.79 6.99
CA PHE A 145 -19.87 5.20 6.80
C PHE A 145 -19.82 3.67 6.86
N LYS A 146 -20.87 3.09 7.47
CA LYS A 146 -20.99 1.65 7.73
C LYS A 146 -21.41 0.90 6.47
N SER A 147 -20.78 -0.26 6.25
CA SER A 147 -21.05 -1.21 5.16
C SER A 147 -22.55 -1.47 4.92
N GLU A 148 -23.32 -1.63 6.00
CA GLU A 148 -24.76 -1.92 5.97
C GLU A 148 -25.63 -0.84 5.27
N ASN A 149 -25.12 0.38 5.13
CA ASN A 149 -25.87 1.51 4.55
C ASN A 149 -25.29 2.00 3.22
N ILE A 150 -24.41 1.22 2.57
CA ILE A 150 -23.74 1.60 1.33
C ILE A 150 -24.59 1.27 0.09
N LEU A 151 -24.66 2.24 -0.80
CA LEU A 151 -25.20 2.14 -2.16
C LEU A 151 -24.09 2.43 -3.17
N SER A 152 -24.28 1.94 -4.40
CA SER A 152 -23.31 2.12 -5.49
C SER A 152 -24.00 2.39 -6.83
N ASN A 153 -23.28 3.00 -7.77
CA ASN A 153 -23.68 3.09 -9.18
C ASN A 153 -23.30 1.84 -9.99
N SER A 154 -22.55 0.91 -9.40
CA SER A 154 -22.16 -0.38 -9.98
C SER A 154 -22.95 -1.53 -9.38
N SER A 155 -23.08 -2.62 -10.14
CA SER A 155 -23.62 -3.90 -9.65
C SER A 155 -22.56 -4.78 -8.99
N GLU A 156 -21.31 -4.33 -8.95
CA GLU A 156 -20.27 -5.01 -8.17
C GLU A 156 -20.64 -4.97 -6.68
N GLU A 157 -20.76 -6.14 -6.07
CA GLU A 157 -20.99 -6.26 -4.63
C GLU A 157 -19.77 -5.71 -3.88
N PHE A 158 -20.03 -4.91 -2.85
CA PHE A 158 -18.98 -4.49 -1.94
C PHE A 158 -18.60 -5.71 -1.08
N ASP A 159 -17.55 -6.43 -1.49
CA ASP A 159 -17.00 -7.58 -0.77
C ASP A 159 -16.33 -7.10 0.54
N ASN A 160 -17.10 -6.77 1.57
CA ASN A 160 -16.70 -6.80 3.00
C ASN A 160 -17.83 -6.29 3.90
N ASP A 161 -18.57 -7.22 4.52
CA ASP A 161 -19.69 -6.91 5.42
C ASP A 161 -19.28 -6.17 6.72
N ASP A 162 -17.98 -6.13 7.07
CA ASP A 162 -17.48 -5.58 8.35
C ASP A 162 -16.55 -4.35 8.22
N GLN A 163 -16.44 -3.71 7.05
CA GLN A 163 -15.56 -2.55 6.86
C GLN A 163 -16.28 -1.19 6.93
N ILE A 164 -15.74 -0.28 7.73
CA ILE A 164 -16.03 1.16 7.66
C ILE A 164 -15.27 1.74 6.46
N LEU A 165 -15.96 2.45 5.58
CA LEU A 165 -15.32 3.24 4.54
C LEU A 165 -15.14 4.69 5.02
N SER A 166 -13.98 5.26 4.74
CA SER A 166 -13.65 6.65 5.05
C SER A 166 -13.44 7.46 3.78
N SER A 167 -13.95 8.69 3.76
CA SER A 167 -13.76 9.65 2.67
C SER A 167 -13.72 11.07 3.20
N ASN A 168 -13.08 11.99 2.46
CA ASN A 168 -13.11 13.42 2.74
C ASN A 168 -14.12 14.17 1.87
N ILE A 169 -14.95 13.47 1.09
CA ILE A 169 -15.86 14.05 0.09
C ILE A 169 -17.31 13.88 0.51
N TYR A 170 -18.08 14.97 0.38
CA TYR A 170 -19.52 14.98 0.61
C TYR A 170 -20.27 15.72 -0.50
N ASP A 171 -21.47 15.24 -0.85
CA ASP A 171 -22.37 15.92 -1.79
C ASP A 171 -23.62 16.44 -1.08
N LEU A 172 -23.82 17.76 -1.12
CA LEU A 172 -24.92 18.50 -0.49
C LEU A 172 -26.28 18.31 -1.18
N ASP A 173 -26.32 17.88 -2.44
CA ASP A 173 -27.55 17.62 -3.21
C ASP A 173 -28.11 16.24 -2.88
N ILE A 174 -27.24 15.25 -2.75
CA ILE A 174 -27.63 13.86 -2.45
C ILE A 174 -27.51 13.52 -0.97
N ARG A 175 -26.89 14.42 -0.20
CA ARG A 175 -26.73 14.41 1.26
C ARG A 175 -26.05 13.15 1.74
N SER A 176 -24.90 12.91 1.13
CA SER A 176 -24.12 11.72 1.38
C SER A 176 -22.63 11.96 1.19
N CYS A 177 -21.83 11.26 1.99
CA CYS A 177 -20.43 11.04 1.67
C CYS A 177 -20.29 10.31 0.33
N LEU A 178 -19.22 10.61 -0.40
CA LEU A 178 -18.87 9.93 -1.64
C LEU A 178 -17.52 9.24 -1.47
N PHE A 179 -17.44 7.96 -1.79
CA PHE A 179 -16.16 7.26 -1.94
C PHE A 179 -15.99 6.81 -3.38
N LEU A 180 -14.86 7.18 -3.95
CA LEU A 180 -14.57 7.09 -5.37
C LEU A 180 -13.55 5.97 -5.58
N LYS A 181 -13.95 4.92 -6.30
CA LYS A 181 -13.09 3.77 -6.62
C LYS A 181 -12.94 3.63 -8.14
N ASP A 182 -11.71 3.42 -8.59
CA ASP A 182 -11.37 3.18 -10.00
C ASP A 182 -11.88 4.27 -10.96
N ILE A 183 -11.97 5.53 -10.49
CA ILE A 183 -12.53 6.65 -11.27
C ILE A 183 -11.71 7.01 -12.51
N SER A 184 -10.40 6.74 -12.50
CA SER A 184 -9.51 6.92 -13.66
C SER A 184 -9.67 5.80 -14.70
N THR A 185 -10.24 4.66 -14.31
CA THR A 185 -10.38 3.49 -15.18
C THR A 185 -11.63 3.63 -16.07
N PRO A 186 -11.48 3.62 -17.42
CA PRO A 186 -12.63 3.59 -18.32
C PRO A 186 -13.55 2.40 -18.01
N GLY A 187 -14.86 2.64 -17.92
CA GLY A 187 -15.84 1.58 -17.66
C GLY A 187 -15.96 1.10 -16.21
N LYS A 188 -15.01 1.39 -15.32
CA LYS A 188 -15.01 0.95 -13.90
C LYS A 188 -15.16 2.10 -12.89
N ASN A 189 -15.89 3.15 -13.25
CA ASN A 189 -16.14 4.26 -12.33
C ASN A 189 -17.15 3.84 -11.26
N ILE A 190 -16.67 3.47 -10.06
CA ILE A 190 -17.52 3.07 -8.95
C ILE A 190 -17.58 4.19 -7.92
N ILE A 191 -18.78 4.65 -7.65
CA ILE A 191 -19.09 5.70 -6.68
C ILE A 191 -19.96 5.07 -5.60
N TYR A 192 -19.38 4.92 -4.42
CA TYR A 192 -20.08 4.48 -3.22
C TYR A 192 -20.60 5.69 -2.45
N TYR A 193 -21.79 5.57 -1.89
CA TYR A 193 -22.47 6.60 -1.13
C TYR A 193 -23.45 5.95 -0.16
N HIS A 194 -23.83 6.60 0.94
CA HIS A 194 -24.74 6.00 1.91
C HIS A 194 -26.22 6.30 1.61
N GLU A 195 -27.10 5.52 2.23
CA GLU A 195 -28.53 5.79 2.27
C GLU A 195 -28.84 7.17 2.87
N GLU A 196 -29.97 7.76 2.46
CA GLU A 196 -30.38 9.08 2.96
C GLU A 196 -30.75 9.00 4.45
N LEU A 197 -30.12 9.86 5.25
CA LEU A 197 -30.38 9.94 6.69
C LEU A 197 -31.78 10.49 6.97
N LYS A 198 -32.42 10.01 8.04
CA LYS A 198 -33.80 10.38 8.38
C LYS A 198 -33.89 11.86 8.76
N ASN A 199 -32.90 12.39 9.47
CA ASN A 199 -32.81 13.81 9.79
C ASN A 199 -32.74 14.67 8.52
N ASP A 200 -31.90 14.28 7.57
CA ASP A 200 -31.74 15.01 6.31
C ASP A 200 -33.02 14.94 5.47
N PHE A 201 -33.69 13.79 5.38
CA PHE A 201 -34.97 13.66 4.71
C PHE A 201 -36.05 14.53 5.35
N LYS A 202 -36.11 14.56 6.68
CA LYS A 202 -37.08 15.38 7.42
C LYS A 202 -36.89 16.88 7.17
N GLU A 203 -35.65 17.35 7.20
CA GLU A 203 -35.33 18.78 7.10
C GLU A 203 -35.38 19.30 5.65
N TYR A 204 -34.86 18.51 4.69
CA TYR A 204 -34.67 18.98 3.32
C TYR A 204 -35.53 18.24 2.27
N GLY A 205 -36.30 17.21 2.66
CA GLY A 205 -37.16 16.43 1.76
C GLY A 205 -36.40 15.39 0.93
N GLU A 206 -36.95 14.98 -0.22
CA GLU A 206 -36.35 13.97 -1.12
C GLU A 206 -35.04 14.46 -1.76
N ARG A 207 -34.05 13.55 -1.90
CA ARG A 207 -32.76 13.89 -2.53
C ARG A 207 -32.83 13.95 -4.03
N LYS A 208 -31.83 14.61 -4.63
CA LYS A 208 -31.67 14.68 -6.08
C LYS A 208 -31.64 13.27 -6.67
N SER A 209 -32.36 13.09 -7.78
CA SER A 209 -32.40 11.79 -8.48
C SER A 209 -31.02 11.41 -9.01
N LEU A 210 -30.56 10.24 -8.59
CA LEU A 210 -29.31 9.64 -9.05
C LEU A 210 -29.54 8.94 -10.38
N ASN A 211 -28.74 9.27 -11.40
CA ASN A 211 -28.78 8.62 -12.70
C ASN A 211 -27.36 8.58 -13.30
N LYS A 212 -27.22 7.92 -14.47
CA LYS A 212 -25.91 7.77 -15.12
C LYS A 212 -25.24 9.12 -15.44
N ASN A 213 -26.00 10.15 -15.77
CA ASN A 213 -25.43 11.47 -16.07
C ASN A 213 -24.82 12.10 -14.81
N TYR A 214 -25.52 12.02 -13.68
CA TYR A 214 -24.98 12.49 -12.40
C TYR A 214 -23.63 11.84 -12.07
N PHE A 215 -23.54 10.51 -12.17
CA PHE A 215 -22.28 9.81 -11.85
C PHE A 215 -21.15 10.13 -12.84
N ASN A 216 -21.47 10.40 -14.11
CA ASN A 216 -20.49 10.86 -15.09
C ASN A 216 -20.04 12.31 -14.78
N GLU A 217 -20.94 13.20 -14.38
CA GLU A 217 -20.60 14.57 -13.99
C GLU A 217 -19.66 14.59 -12.77
N ILE A 218 -19.92 13.74 -11.76
CA ILE A 218 -19.01 13.56 -10.63
C ILE A 218 -17.65 13.05 -11.11
N LYS A 219 -17.62 12.03 -11.98
CA LYS A 219 -16.38 11.51 -12.54
C LYS A 219 -15.53 12.59 -13.20
N ASP A 220 -16.16 13.34 -14.11
CA ASP A 220 -15.50 14.37 -14.91
C ASP A 220 -14.99 15.49 -14.01
N LEU A 221 -15.76 15.86 -12.98
CA LEU A 221 -15.36 16.83 -11.97
C LEU A 221 -14.06 16.41 -11.26
N PHE A 222 -13.96 15.16 -10.79
CA PHE A 222 -12.77 14.66 -10.09
C PHE A 222 -11.55 14.46 -11.00
N LEU A 223 -11.75 14.01 -12.24
CA LEU A 223 -10.66 13.85 -13.19
C LEU A 223 -10.09 15.18 -13.69
N GLN A 224 -10.93 16.20 -13.85
CA GLN A 224 -10.50 17.50 -14.37
C GLN A 224 -9.84 18.38 -13.30
N ASN A 225 -10.12 18.16 -12.01
CA ASN A 225 -9.71 19.05 -10.92
C ASN A 225 -8.93 18.33 -9.82
N SER A 226 -8.30 17.18 -10.10
CA SER A 226 -7.59 16.36 -9.10
C SER A 226 -6.52 17.13 -8.32
N ASP A 227 -5.75 17.97 -9.01
CA ASP A 227 -4.67 18.77 -8.41
C ASP A 227 -5.25 19.84 -7.47
N GLU A 228 -6.32 20.53 -7.91
CA GLU A 228 -7.02 21.53 -7.11
C GLU A 228 -7.64 20.91 -5.85
N PHE A 229 -8.20 19.71 -5.97
CA PHE A 229 -8.80 19.00 -4.84
C PHE A 229 -7.77 18.60 -3.80
N THR A 230 -6.63 18.10 -4.28
CA THR A 230 -5.49 17.76 -3.41
C THR A 230 -4.98 18.99 -2.67
N GLN A 231 -4.84 20.12 -3.38
CA GLN A 231 -4.39 21.37 -2.76
C GLN A 231 -5.39 21.89 -1.72
N ILE A 232 -6.69 21.89 -2.04
CA ILE A 232 -7.73 22.33 -1.09
C ILE A 232 -7.72 21.46 0.17
N LEU A 233 -7.61 20.14 0.04
CA LEU A 233 -7.54 19.25 1.18
C LEU A 233 -6.27 19.50 2.02
N PHE A 234 -5.13 19.74 1.37
CA PHE A 234 -3.89 20.09 2.05
C PHE A 234 -4.02 21.41 2.84
N ASP A 235 -4.52 22.46 2.20
CA ASP A 235 -4.72 23.77 2.82
C ASP A 235 -5.67 23.68 4.03
N LEU A 236 -6.78 22.94 3.87
CA LEU A 236 -7.75 22.70 4.95
C LEU A 236 -7.14 21.94 6.14
N LYS A 237 -6.24 20.99 5.89
CA LYS A 237 -5.56 20.23 6.94
C LYS A 237 -4.50 21.05 7.68
N GLU A 238 -3.76 21.89 6.97
CA GLU A 238 -2.81 22.83 7.60
C GLU A 238 -3.50 23.83 8.54
N GLU A 239 -4.77 24.17 8.28
CA GLU A 239 -5.57 25.03 9.15
C GLU A 239 -6.17 24.33 10.37
N LEU A 240 -6.06 22.99 10.48
CA LEU A 240 -6.55 22.28 11.66
C LEU A 240 -5.75 22.67 12.92
N PRO A 241 -6.38 22.65 14.11
CA PRO A 241 -5.68 22.83 15.36
C PRO A 241 -4.58 21.76 15.51
N LYS A 242 -3.31 22.18 15.47
CA LYS A 242 -2.17 21.30 15.69
C LYS A 242 -2.09 20.86 17.15
N SER A 243 -1.55 19.67 17.39
CA SER A 243 -1.28 19.16 18.72
C SER A 243 -0.33 20.11 19.44
N GLN A 244 -0.63 20.44 20.70
CA GLN A 244 0.32 21.15 21.57
C GLN A 244 1.20 20.18 22.37
N LEU A 245 1.01 18.88 22.17
CA LEU A 245 1.66 17.82 22.93
C LEU A 245 2.90 17.36 22.15
N GLY A 246 4.04 17.99 22.44
CA GLY A 246 5.33 17.57 21.89
C GLY A 246 5.94 16.38 22.65
N PHE A 247 7.09 15.91 22.14
CA PHE A 247 7.79 14.74 22.68
C PHE A 247 7.95 14.74 24.21
N ASP A 248 8.46 15.83 24.78
CA ASP A 248 8.71 15.94 26.23
C ASP A 248 7.43 15.82 27.07
N VAL A 249 6.29 16.24 26.52
CA VAL A 249 4.99 16.21 27.21
C VAL A 249 4.39 14.80 27.16
N VAL A 250 4.56 14.09 26.04
CA VAL A 250 3.96 12.77 25.81
C VAL A 250 4.83 11.64 26.35
N ILE A 251 6.14 11.74 26.18
CA ILE A 251 7.11 10.67 26.46
C ILE A 251 7.95 10.96 27.70
N GLY A 252 8.38 12.22 27.85
CA GLY A 252 9.33 12.66 28.88
C GLY A 252 10.74 12.83 28.34
N ASN A 253 11.61 13.40 29.17
CA ASN A 253 12.96 13.77 28.79
C ASN A 253 14.00 12.92 29.55
N ASP A 254 15.28 13.32 29.50
CA ASP A 254 16.37 12.59 30.15
C ASP A 254 16.24 12.48 31.69
N ASP A 255 15.36 13.28 32.31
CA ASP A 255 15.11 13.25 33.76
C ASP A 255 14.03 12.22 34.16
N GLY A 256 13.31 11.61 33.19
CA GLY A 256 12.30 10.59 33.44
C GLY A 256 11.09 10.67 32.51
N PHE A 257 10.11 9.80 32.75
CA PHE A 257 8.85 9.80 32.01
C PHE A 257 8.04 11.07 32.26
N SER A 258 7.30 11.52 31.25
CA SER A 258 6.29 12.57 31.42
C SER A 258 5.15 12.08 32.31
N GLU A 259 4.32 13.02 32.78
CA GLU A 259 3.09 12.69 33.52
C GLU A 259 2.18 11.78 32.68
N TYR A 260 2.06 12.05 31.37
CA TYR A 260 1.26 11.24 30.45
C TYR A 260 1.75 9.78 30.35
N MET A 261 3.05 9.56 30.15
CA MET A 261 3.62 8.22 30.11
C MET A 261 3.56 7.54 31.49
N GLN A 262 3.70 8.31 32.57
CA GLN A 262 3.59 7.78 33.94
C GLN A 262 2.16 7.31 34.24
N ASP A 263 1.13 8.03 33.79
CA ASP A 263 -0.27 7.61 33.94
C ASP A 263 -0.53 6.27 33.21
N ILE A 264 -0.02 6.09 31.99
CA ILE A 264 -0.12 4.82 31.24
C ILE A 264 0.55 3.66 32.01
N ILE A 265 1.67 3.91 32.69
CA ILE A 265 2.36 2.92 33.52
C ILE A 265 1.56 2.62 34.78
N ASP A 266 1.07 3.66 35.46
CA ASP A 266 0.35 3.56 36.73
C ASP A 266 -1.00 2.85 36.56
N ASP A 267 -1.66 3.06 35.42
CA ASP A 267 -2.87 2.37 35.00
C ASP A 267 -2.61 0.92 34.56
N GLY A 268 -1.33 0.52 34.47
CA GLY A 268 -0.92 -0.85 34.15
C GLY A 268 -1.13 -1.24 32.69
N ILE A 269 -1.28 -0.26 31.78
CA ILE A 269 -1.40 -0.49 30.33
C ILE A 269 -0.11 -1.11 29.80
N ILE A 270 1.05 -0.61 30.27
CA ILE A 270 2.37 -1.17 29.97
C ILE A 270 3.24 -1.25 31.23
N SER A 271 4.24 -2.11 31.22
CA SER A 271 5.25 -2.14 32.29
C SER A 271 6.26 -1.00 32.16
N GLU A 272 6.88 -0.60 33.26
CA GLU A 272 7.96 0.40 33.26
C GLU A 272 9.11 0.01 32.31
N ASP A 273 9.45 -1.29 32.21
CA ASP A 273 10.46 -1.79 31.27
C ASP A 273 10.03 -1.64 29.80
N LYS A 274 8.74 -1.87 29.49
CA LYS A 274 8.20 -1.65 28.14
C LYS A 274 8.18 -0.15 27.81
N ALA A 275 7.76 0.70 28.75
CA ALA A 275 7.80 2.15 28.61
C ALA A 275 9.22 2.68 28.33
N LYS A 276 10.26 2.15 29.01
CA LYS A 276 11.67 2.53 28.75
C LYS A 276 12.11 2.17 27.34
N LYS A 277 11.68 1.03 26.81
CA LYS A 277 11.97 0.63 25.43
C LYS A 277 11.30 1.55 24.43
N ILE A 278 10.01 1.84 24.62
CA ILE A 278 9.26 2.75 23.76
C ILE A 278 9.89 4.15 23.76
N ASN A 279 10.21 4.68 24.93
CA ASN A 279 10.83 6.00 25.07
C ASN A 279 12.14 6.09 24.26
N ASN A 280 13.04 5.12 24.40
CA ASN A 280 14.31 5.12 23.64
C ASN A 280 14.09 5.10 22.12
N ILE A 281 13.14 4.28 21.63
CA ILE A 281 12.83 4.21 20.20
C ILE A 281 12.26 5.54 19.73
N LEU A 282 11.23 6.05 20.40
CA LEU A 282 10.57 7.28 20.03
C LEU A 282 11.51 8.48 20.10
N LYS A 283 12.45 8.50 21.04
CA LYS A 283 13.45 9.56 21.15
C LYS A 283 14.30 9.62 19.88
N GLU A 284 14.82 8.48 19.44
CA GLU A 284 15.61 8.39 18.20
C GLU A 284 14.77 8.73 16.96
N GLU A 285 13.55 8.20 16.85
CA GLU A 285 12.66 8.46 15.72
C GLU A 285 12.25 9.95 15.64
N TYR A 286 11.95 10.57 16.79
CA TYR A 286 11.59 11.98 16.88
C TYR A 286 12.78 12.90 16.61
N GLU A 287 13.97 12.60 17.15
CA GLU A 287 15.21 13.35 16.85
C GLU A 287 15.60 13.28 15.37
N ARG A 288 15.30 12.16 14.69
CA ARG A 288 15.46 12.03 13.24
C ARG A 288 14.37 12.72 12.44
N GLY A 289 13.22 13.05 13.03
CA GLY A 289 12.07 13.60 12.31
C GLY A 289 11.19 12.55 11.63
N GLU A 290 11.37 11.26 11.95
CA GLU A 290 10.50 10.16 11.50
C GLU A 290 9.12 10.20 12.16
N VAL A 291 8.98 10.99 13.24
CA VAL A 291 7.73 11.19 13.99
C VAL A 291 7.64 12.69 14.33
N THR A 292 6.51 13.31 14.04
CA THR A 292 6.25 14.72 14.37
C THR A 292 5.49 14.84 15.70
N ASP A 293 5.34 16.06 16.22
CA ASP A 293 4.48 16.33 17.38
C ASP A 293 3.02 15.88 17.16
N ASP A 294 2.53 15.99 15.92
CA ASP A 294 1.18 15.53 15.57
C ASP A 294 1.10 13.99 15.46
N GLY A 295 2.21 13.32 15.15
CA GLY A 295 2.29 11.86 15.04
C GLY A 295 2.62 11.12 16.34
N ILE A 296 3.20 11.80 17.35
CA ILE A 296 3.87 11.15 18.49
C ILE A 296 2.94 10.29 19.35
N ILE A 297 1.68 10.71 19.56
CA ILE A 297 0.73 9.95 20.39
C ILE A 297 0.26 8.69 19.63
N THR A 298 -0.06 8.84 18.34
CA THR A 298 -0.40 7.70 17.48
C THR A 298 0.74 6.70 17.42
N ARG A 299 1.98 7.19 17.35
CA ARG A 299 3.19 6.36 17.37
C ARG A 299 3.38 5.63 18.69
N LEU A 300 3.20 6.31 19.81
CA LEU A 300 3.20 5.70 21.14
C LEU A 300 2.17 4.58 21.24
N ASN A 301 0.92 4.85 20.84
CA ASN A 301 -0.16 3.88 20.87
C ASN A 301 0.10 2.67 19.98
N PHE A 302 0.68 2.90 18.80
CA PHE A 302 1.13 1.83 17.92
C PHE A 302 2.11 0.90 18.64
N PHE A 303 3.13 1.45 19.34
CA PHE A 303 4.05 0.62 20.11
C PHE A 303 3.45 -0.02 21.36
N ILE A 304 2.50 0.64 22.04
CA ILE A 304 1.78 0.04 23.16
C ILE A 304 1.06 -1.23 22.71
N ASN A 305 0.37 -1.17 21.58
CA ASN A 305 -0.44 -2.28 21.08
C ASN A 305 0.38 -3.34 20.33
N ASP A 306 1.47 -2.95 19.67
CA ASP A 306 2.04 -3.76 18.58
C ASP A 306 3.55 -4.01 18.66
N LEU A 307 4.19 -3.71 19.79
CA LEU A 307 5.64 -3.90 19.99
C LEU A 307 6.16 -5.34 19.70
N ASP A 308 5.30 -6.35 19.75
CA ASP A 308 5.65 -7.76 19.54
C ASP A 308 5.19 -8.31 18.17
N SER A 309 4.38 -7.56 17.41
CA SER A 309 3.92 -8.00 16.09
C SER A 309 4.88 -7.51 15.02
N GLN A 310 5.49 -8.47 14.33
CA GLN A 310 6.35 -8.19 13.19
C GLN A 310 5.43 -7.85 12.02
N ILE A 311 5.32 -6.56 11.68
CA ILE A 311 4.87 -6.19 10.34
C ILE A 311 5.95 -6.69 9.39
N ASP A 312 5.60 -7.71 8.61
CA ASP A 312 6.44 -8.35 7.59
C ASP A 312 6.62 -7.37 6.41
N PRO A 313 7.78 -6.70 6.27
CA PRO A 313 7.98 -5.72 5.21
C PRO A 313 8.10 -6.38 3.83
N PHE A 314 8.21 -7.71 3.76
CA PHE A 314 8.61 -8.43 2.55
C PHE A 314 7.46 -8.92 1.67
N ASN A 315 6.20 -8.69 2.04
CA ASN A 315 5.05 -9.15 1.25
C ASN A 315 4.41 -8.11 0.33
N ILE A 316 4.95 -6.88 0.23
CA ILE A 316 4.30 -5.83 -0.57
C ILE A 316 5.34 -5.14 -1.46
N PHE A 317 5.73 -5.84 -2.53
CA PHE A 317 6.37 -5.22 -3.69
C PHE A 317 5.34 -4.75 -4.74
N GLU A 318 4.06 -4.61 -4.37
CA GLU A 318 3.07 -3.88 -5.17
C GLU A 318 3.07 -2.40 -4.79
N ILE A 319 4.10 -1.67 -5.27
CA ILE A 319 4.11 -0.21 -5.20
C ILE A 319 3.17 0.32 -6.28
N GLY A 320 1.96 0.66 -5.83
CA GLY A 320 0.90 1.34 -6.58
C GLY A 320 -0.22 1.90 -5.69
N ALA A 321 -0.16 1.68 -4.37
CA ALA A 321 -1.10 2.21 -3.40
C ALA A 321 -0.43 3.29 -2.55
N ASN A 322 -1.20 4.30 -2.14
CA ASN A 322 -0.81 5.24 -1.09
C ASN A 322 -0.68 4.44 0.20
N LEU A 323 0.50 3.87 0.49
CA LEU A 323 0.76 3.05 1.67
C LEU A 323 1.79 3.72 2.58
N CYS A 324 1.58 3.63 3.89
CA CYS A 324 2.56 4.06 4.87
C CYS A 324 3.85 3.25 4.70
N PRO A 325 5.03 3.88 4.60
CA PRO A 325 6.29 3.16 4.46
C PRO A 325 6.68 2.36 5.70
N TYR A 326 6.07 2.66 6.86
CA TYR A 326 6.34 1.96 8.11
C TYR A 326 5.37 0.78 8.35
N CYS A 327 4.07 1.05 8.40
CA CYS A 327 3.08 0.02 8.75
C CYS A 327 2.36 -0.61 7.54
N CYS A 328 2.67 -0.18 6.33
CA CYS A 328 2.09 -0.66 5.06
C CYS A 328 0.56 -0.57 4.96
N ASN A 329 -0.10 0.22 5.82
CA ASN A 329 -1.53 0.51 5.70
C ASN A 329 -1.77 1.60 4.66
N PHE A 330 -2.98 1.64 4.09
CA PHE A 330 -3.40 2.73 3.22
C PHE A 330 -3.35 4.07 3.97
N ILE A 331 -2.76 5.07 3.31
CA ILE A 331 -2.62 6.43 3.78
C ILE A 331 -3.27 7.39 2.80
N ASN A 332 -3.71 8.53 3.30
CA ASN A 332 -4.02 9.66 2.46
C ASN A 332 -2.72 10.47 2.28
N LEU A 333 -2.32 10.75 1.03
CA LEU A 333 -1.09 11.50 0.73
C LEU A 333 -1.11 12.95 1.25
N THR A 334 -2.27 13.42 1.72
CA THR A 334 -2.44 14.73 2.36
C THR A 334 -2.25 14.71 3.88
N ASP A 335 -2.07 13.53 4.49
CA ASP A 335 -1.74 13.44 5.91
C ASP A 335 -0.25 13.67 6.14
N GLU A 336 0.11 14.46 7.15
CA GLU A 336 1.51 14.63 7.57
C GLU A 336 2.05 13.39 8.29
N SER A 337 1.20 12.66 8.99
CA SER A 337 1.56 11.43 9.70
C SER A 337 0.57 10.31 9.40
N CYS A 338 1.06 9.07 9.37
CA CYS A 338 0.21 7.90 9.17
C CYS A 338 -0.84 7.81 10.29
N PRO A 339 -2.14 7.75 9.98
CA PRO A 339 -3.19 7.68 11.01
C PRO A 339 -3.16 6.37 11.81
N ILE A 340 -2.51 5.33 11.28
CA ILE A 340 -2.41 4.02 11.93
C ILE A 340 -1.19 3.92 12.85
N CYS A 341 -0.02 4.39 12.38
CA CYS A 341 1.24 4.17 13.10
C CYS A 341 1.98 5.45 13.49
N GLY A 342 1.49 6.64 13.17
CA GLY A 342 2.09 7.92 13.55
C GLY A 342 3.40 8.28 12.84
N TYR A 343 3.81 7.50 11.83
CA TYR A 343 5.02 7.78 11.05
C TYR A 343 4.85 9.03 10.18
N ASN A 344 5.84 9.92 10.19
CA ASN A 344 5.89 11.13 9.36
C ASN A 344 5.98 10.76 7.87
N LEU A 345 4.91 11.03 7.12
CA LEU A 345 4.82 10.71 5.70
C LEU A 345 5.63 11.67 4.81
N PHE A 346 6.04 12.82 5.38
CA PHE A 346 6.94 13.78 4.73
C PHE A 346 8.38 13.67 5.20
N TYR A 347 8.74 12.62 5.94
CA TYR A 347 10.13 12.39 6.33
C TYR A 347 11.01 12.12 5.09
N GLU A 348 11.69 13.16 4.64
CA GLU A 348 12.81 13.05 3.71
C GLU A 348 14.02 12.57 4.53
N ASN A 349 14.52 11.36 4.27
CA ASN A 349 15.79 10.94 4.86
C ASN A 349 16.87 11.95 4.46
N ASP A 350 17.37 12.73 5.42
CA ASP A 350 18.61 13.49 5.31
C ASP A 350 19.76 12.50 5.08
N PHE A 351 19.92 12.11 3.81
CA PHE A 351 21.20 11.67 3.32
C PHE A 351 22.10 12.90 3.35
N ASP A 352 22.91 13.03 4.41
CA ASP A 352 24.09 13.89 4.43
C ASP A 352 24.94 13.59 3.18
N PHE A 353 24.71 14.37 2.13
CA PHE A 353 25.63 14.52 1.02
C PHE A 353 26.58 15.64 1.42
N GLU A 354 27.78 15.27 1.89
CA GLU A 354 28.87 16.23 2.05
C GLU A 354 29.07 16.99 0.72
N ASP A 355 28.88 18.31 0.80
CA ASP A 355 29.38 19.39 -0.04
C ASP A 355 29.37 19.19 -1.57
N ASP A 356 28.36 19.77 -2.23
CA ASP A 356 28.63 20.54 -3.45
C ASP A 356 27.88 21.88 -3.35
N ASP A 357 28.58 22.87 -2.81
CA ASP A 357 28.22 24.29 -2.78
C ASP A 357 27.93 24.78 -4.20
N ASN A 358 26.69 24.66 -4.69
CA ASN A 358 26.11 25.49 -5.76
C ASN A 358 24.64 25.11 -6.02
N PHE A 359 23.71 25.45 -5.11
CA PHE A 359 22.31 25.68 -5.51
C PHE A 359 21.60 26.55 -4.45
N GLU A 360 22.11 27.77 -4.22
CA GLU A 360 21.29 28.85 -3.69
C GLU A 360 20.42 29.40 -4.83
N ASP A 361 19.17 28.96 -4.89
CA ASP A 361 18.00 29.83 -5.13
C ASP A 361 16.73 28.97 -5.09
N GLY A 362 15.78 29.37 -4.24
CA GLY A 362 14.55 28.62 -3.97
C GLY A 362 13.75 28.28 -5.24
N ILE A 363 13.45 27.00 -5.41
CA ILE A 363 12.66 26.48 -6.53
C ILE A 363 11.25 26.14 -6.03
N PHE A 364 10.29 26.92 -6.51
CA PHE A 364 8.87 26.60 -6.49
C PHE A 364 8.62 25.25 -7.19
N ILE A 365 7.83 24.39 -6.54
CA ILE A 365 7.43 23.08 -7.03
C ILE A 365 6.49 23.27 -8.24
N ASN A 366 6.93 22.83 -9.43
CA ASN A 366 6.12 22.73 -10.65
C ASN A 366 6.25 21.29 -11.21
N LYS A 367 5.18 20.82 -11.87
CA LYS A 367 4.94 19.48 -12.44
C LYS A 367 6.09 18.95 -13.31
N ASP A 368 6.86 19.82 -13.96
CA ASP A 368 8.03 19.43 -14.76
C ASP A 368 9.25 18.99 -13.91
N ASN A 369 9.32 19.41 -12.63
CA ASN A 369 10.39 19.03 -11.71
C ASN A 369 10.11 17.76 -10.91
N VAL A 370 8.85 17.35 -10.72
CA VAL A 370 8.53 16.07 -10.04
C VAL A 370 9.02 14.89 -10.89
N LEU A 371 8.87 14.96 -12.21
CA LEU A 371 9.45 13.99 -13.14
C LEU A 371 10.99 14.02 -13.14
N SER A 372 11.61 15.18 -12.96
CA SER A 372 13.08 15.33 -12.83
C SER A 372 13.62 14.85 -11.49
N VAL A 373 12.87 15.00 -10.41
CA VAL A 373 13.24 14.58 -9.06
C VAL A 373 13.00 13.07 -8.89
N MET A 374 11.89 12.54 -9.41
CA MET A 374 11.64 11.09 -9.46
C MET A 374 12.56 10.39 -10.47
N SER A 375 12.83 10.96 -11.65
CA SER A 375 13.88 10.44 -12.53
C SER A 375 15.25 10.57 -11.89
N GLY A 376 15.50 11.61 -11.09
CA GLY A 376 16.74 11.79 -10.32
C GLY A 376 16.92 10.78 -9.19
N LEU A 377 15.84 10.39 -8.50
CA LEU A 377 15.83 9.37 -7.45
C LEU A 377 15.98 7.95 -8.04
N TYR A 378 15.24 7.63 -9.12
CA TYR A 378 15.43 6.38 -9.88
C TYR A 378 16.80 6.30 -10.57
N GLU A 379 17.32 7.42 -11.10
CA GLU A 379 18.68 7.49 -11.64
C GLU A 379 19.75 7.35 -10.55
N ARG A 380 19.54 7.86 -9.33
CA ARG A 380 20.55 7.81 -8.24
C ARG A 380 20.72 6.42 -7.65
N PHE A 381 19.64 5.66 -7.40
CA PHE A 381 19.77 4.25 -7.00
C PHE A 381 20.25 3.36 -8.17
N GLY A 382 19.84 3.69 -9.40
CA GLY A 382 20.30 2.99 -10.60
C GLY A 382 21.79 3.18 -10.92
N ARG A 383 22.42 4.29 -10.53
CA ARG A 383 23.85 4.54 -10.83
C ARG A 383 24.82 3.73 -9.99
N LYS A 384 24.48 3.34 -8.75
CA LYS A 384 25.40 2.63 -7.83
C LYS A 384 25.92 1.30 -8.40
N TYR A 385 25.11 0.64 -9.22
CA TYR A 385 25.40 -0.69 -9.75
C TYR A 385 25.59 -0.75 -11.25
N LYS A 386 25.43 0.36 -11.97
CA LYS A 386 25.62 0.40 -13.43
C LYS A 386 27.04 0.00 -13.80
N LEU A 387 27.17 -0.85 -14.81
CA LEU A 387 28.47 -1.31 -15.32
C LEU A 387 29.11 -0.25 -16.24
N GLU A 388 28.34 0.69 -16.78
CA GLU A 388 28.83 1.78 -17.64
C GLU A 388 28.27 3.16 -17.22
N ASP A 389 29.16 4.15 -17.07
CA ASP A 389 28.84 5.57 -16.82
C ASP A 389 28.47 6.28 -18.13
N ILE A 390 27.18 6.38 -18.53
CA ILE A 390 26.87 7.03 -19.82
C ILE A 390 25.60 7.91 -19.89
N ASN A 391 25.85 9.10 -20.44
CA ASN A 391 24.98 10.14 -21.01
C ASN A 391 24.08 9.65 -22.16
N TYR A 392 22.80 10.00 -22.15
CA TYR A 392 21.80 9.53 -23.13
C TYR A 392 22.02 10.06 -24.57
N GLY A 393 22.24 9.15 -25.52
CA GLY A 393 22.21 9.39 -26.98
C GLY A 393 21.09 8.57 -27.65
N LYS A 394 20.44 9.11 -28.69
CA LYS A 394 19.20 8.59 -29.31
C LYS A 394 19.42 7.36 -30.20
N GLN A 395 18.45 6.44 -30.17
CA GLN A 395 18.27 5.16 -30.89
C GLN A 395 18.79 3.89 -30.19
N TYR A 396 18.22 3.58 -29.04
CA TYR A 396 18.37 2.28 -28.38
C TYR A 396 16.99 1.77 -27.97
N PRO A 397 16.76 0.44 -27.91
CA PRO A 397 15.69 -0.13 -27.14
C PRO A 397 15.67 0.51 -25.77
N THR A 398 14.56 1.16 -25.45
CA THR A 398 14.41 1.82 -24.16
C THR A 398 13.55 0.91 -23.29
N SER A 399 13.45 1.23 -22.01
CA SER A 399 12.32 0.79 -21.17
C SER A 399 10.92 0.80 -21.83
N TYR A 400 10.71 1.56 -22.92
CA TYR A 400 9.52 1.43 -23.76
C TYR A 400 9.35 0.03 -24.39
N ASP A 401 10.43 -0.57 -24.92
CA ASP A 401 10.39 -1.89 -25.54
C ASP A 401 10.13 -2.99 -24.50
N LEU A 402 10.64 -2.80 -23.28
CA LEU A 402 10.31 -3.64 -22.14
C LEU A 402 8.81 -3.62 -21.84
N ASP A 403 8.24 -2.42 -21.75
CA ASP A 403 6.82 -2.20 -21.48
C ASP A 403 5.94 -2.70 -22.63
N GLN A 404 6.28 -2.39 -23.89
CA GLN A 404 5.59 -2.88 -25.08
C GLN A 404 5.61 -4.42 -25.15
N TYR A 405 6.77 -5.04 -24.92
CA TYR A 405 6.89 -6.49 -24.89
C TYR A 405 6.00 -7.11 -23.82
N ARG A 406 6.01 -6.55 -22.60
CA ARG A 406 5.15 -7.01 -21.50
C ARG A 406 3.68 -6.91 -21.88
N ILE A 407 3.23 -5.75 -22.37
CA ILE A 407 1.83 -5.54 -22.75
C ILE A 407 1.42 -6.54 -23.84
N LEU A 408 2.21 -6.70 -24.89
CA LEU A 408 1.93 -7.64 -25.97
C LEU A 408 1.88 -9.09 -25.47
N LYS A 409 2.78 -9.48 -24.56
CA LYS A 409 2.77 -10.82 -23.97
C LYS A 409 1.50 -11.08 -23.14
N PHE A 410 1.07 -10.10 -22.34
CA PHE A 410 -0.19 -10.21 -21.61
C PHE A 410 -1.40 -10.25 -22.56
N ILE A 411 -1.39 -9.51 -23.67
CA ILE A 411 -2.48 -9.59 -24.67
C ILE A 411 -2.50 -10.97 -25.34
N ASP A 412 -1.34 -11.56 -25.62
CA ASP A 412 -1.26 -12.92 -26.17
C ASP A 412 -1.86 -13.97 -25.20
N GLU A 413 -1.61 -13.81 -23.90
CA GLU A 413 -2.06 -14.73 -22.86
C GLU A 413 -3.54 -14.55 -22.47
N TYR A 414 -4.00 -13.30 -22.35
CA TYR A 414 -5.30 -12.97 -21.75
C TYR A 414 -6.30 -12.36 -22.74
N HIS A 415 -5.87 -11.99 -23.95
CA HIS A 415 -6.69 -11.36 -24.99
C HIS A 415 -7.43 -10.10 -24.51
N ASN A 416 -6.84 -9.37 -23.57
CA ASN A 416 -7.44 -8.20 -22.94
C ASN A 416 -6.37 -7.17 -22.57
N LEU A 417 -6.48 -5.97 -23.14
CA LEU A 417 -5.55 -4.87 -22.90
C LEU A 417 -5.66 -4.28 -21.50
N GLU A 418 -6.87 -4.20 -20.93
CA GLU A 418 -7.07 -3.71 -19.57
C GLU A 418 -6.41 -4.62 -18.54
N VAL A 419 -6.46 -5.94 -18.77
CA VAL A 419 -5.74 -6.91 -17.94
C VAL A 419 -4.23 -6.70 -18.04
N ALA A 420 -3.71 -6.46 -19.26
CA ALA A 420 -2.30 -6.15 -19.45
C ALA A 420 -1.88 -4.89 -18.69
N PHE A 421 -2.68 -3.82 -18.75
CA PHE A 421 -2.41 -2.58 -18.02
C PHE A 421 -2.54 -2.72 -16.51
N TYR A 422 -3.53 -3.47 -16.03
CA TYR A 422 -3.72 -3.75 -14.61
C TYR A 422 -2.50 -4.43 -13.97
N PHE A 423 -1.89 -5.39 -14.67
CA PHE A 423 -0.69 -6.08 -14.17
C PHE A 423 0.60 -5.25 -14.35
N LEU A 424 0.55 -4.15 -15.09
CA LEU A 424 1.72 -3.33 -15.45
C LEU A 424 1.60 -1.90 -14.93
N ASN A 425 1.09 -1.69 -13.71
CA ASN A 425 0.79 -0.37 -13.12
C ASN A 425 1.95 0.66 -13.05
N ASN A 426 3.18 0.28 -13.43
CA ASN A 426 4.36 1.14 -13.47
C ASN A 426 4.94 1.31 -14.89
N LEU A 427 4.08 1.53 -15.89
CA LEU A 427 4.52 1.85 -17.25
C LEU A 427 5.23 3.21 -17.28
N LYS A 428 6.28 3.33 -18.10
CA LYS A 428 6.96 4.62 -18.28
C LYS A 428 6.21 5.61 -19.16
N LEU A 429 5.25 5.14 -19.95
CA LEU A 429 4.33 6.01 -20.70
C LEU A 429 2.89 5.82 -20.17
N PRO A 430 2.06 6.88 -20.26
CA PRO A 430 0.63 6.78 -20.04
C PRO A 430 0.00 5.64 -20.85
N GLN A 431 -0.98 4.95 -20.25
CA GLN A 431 -1.67 3.83 -20.87
C GLN A 431 -2.34 4.21 -22.19
N GLU A 432 -2.87 5.44 -22.31
CA GLU A 432 -3.50 5.90 -23.56
C GLU A 432 -2.49 5.94 -24.72
N ILE A 433 -1.25 6.35 -24.46
CA ILE A 433 -0.20 6.41 -25.47
C ILE A 433 0.15 5.01 -25.95
N PHE A 434 0.27 4.04 -25.04
CA PHE A 434 0.52 2.65 -25.42
C PHE A 434 -0.64 2.06 -26.21
N ASN A 435 -1.89 2.33 -25.81
CA ASN A 435 -3.06 1.89 -26.55
C ASN A 435 -2.99 2.39 -28.00
N ASP A 436 -2.83 3.70 -28.19
CA ASP A 436 -2.81 4.30 -29.52
C ASP A 436 -1.65 3.75 -30.36
N LEU A 437 -0.43 3.66 -29.79
CA LEU A 437 0.73 3.12 -30.50
C LEU A 437 0.56 1.66 -30.91
N LEU A 438 -0.01 0.81 -30.05
CA LEU A 438 -0.20 -0.60 -30.36
C LEU A 438 -1.18 -0.82 -31.53
N PHE A 439 -2.22 0.01 -31.64
CA PHE A 439 -3.17 -0.04 -32.76
C PHE A 439 -2.62 0.65 -34.02
N GLU A 440 -2.01 1.83 -33.89
CA GLU A 440 -1.44 2.59 -35.02
C GLU A 440 -0.29 1.83 -35.70
N GLU A 441 0.54 1.15 -34.91
CA GLU A 441 1.61 0.29 -35.41
C GLU A 441 1.11 -1.10 -35.79
N GLU A 442 -0.20 -1.36 -35.76
CA GLU A 442 -0.80 -2.64 -36.16
C GLU A 442 -0.22 -3.86 -35.39
N TYR A 443 0.17 -3.71 -34.13
CA TYR A 443 0.61 -4.85 -33.31
C TYR A 443 -0.56 -5.68 -32.78
N VAL A 444 -1.71 -5.03 -32.58
CA VAL A 444 -2.93 -5.63 -32.03
C VAL A 444 -4.15 -5.25 -32.87
N THR A 445 -5.20 -6.05 -32.81
CA THR A 445 -6.46 -5.77 -33.52
C THR A 445 -7.67 -6.42 -32.86
N TYR A 446 -8.82 -5.73 -32.95
CA TYR A 446 -10.13 -6.31 -32.65
C TYR A 446 -10.74 -7.01 -33.88
N GLU A 447 -10.19 -6.77 -35.07
CA GLU A 447 -10.72 -7.33 -36.31
C GLU A 447 -10.36 -8.81 -36.45
N ILE A 448 -11.36 -9.60 -36.84
CA ILE A 448 -11.17 -11.01 -37.14
C ILE A 448 -10.75 -11.14 -38.60
N THR A 449 -9.47 -11.43 -38.80
CA THR A 449 -8.87 -11.66 -40.12
C THR A 449 -8.53 -13.14 -40.27
N GLU A 450 -8.07 -13.55 -41.45
CA GLU A 450 -7.53 -14.90 -41.65
C GLU A 450 -6.36 -15.19 -40.69
N GLU A 451 -5.61 -14.16 -40.29
CA GLU A 451 -4.46 -14.27 -39.38
C GLU A 451 -4.90 -14.47 -37.91
N THR A 452 -5.97 -13.79 -37.47
CA THR A 452 -6.46 -13.86 -36.08
C THR A 452 -7.57 -14.90 -35.88
N TRP A 453 -8.09 -15.49 -36.96
CA TRP A 453 -9.19 -16.47 -36.94
C TRP A 453 -8.96 -17.63 -35.98
N SER A 454 -7.77 -18.25 -36.03
CA SER A 454 -7.49 -19.43 -35.21
C SER A 454 -7.56 -19.12 -33.71
N ASP A 455 -7.06 -17.96 -33.29
CA ASP A 455 -7.05 -17.57 -31.89
C ASP A 455 -8.47 -17.18 -31.46
N PHE A 456 -9.15 -16.34 -32.24
CA PHE A 456 -10.56 -16.00 -32.00
C PHE A 456 -11.44 -17.23 -31.86
N ALA A 457 -11.38 -18.16 -32.80
CA ALA A 457 -12.23 -19.34 -32.78
C ALA A 457 -11.88 -20.29 -31.60
N ASN A 458 -10.63 -20.28 -31.14
CA ASN A 458 -10.23 -21.05 -29.97
C ASN A 458 -10.75 -20.43 -28.66
N TYR A 459 -10.72 -19.11 -28.52
CA TYR A 459 -11.04 -18.44 -27.25
C TYR A 459 -12.45 -17.86 -27.16
N SER A 460 -13.15 -17.69 -28.28
CA SER A 460 -14.48 -17.05 -28.31
C SER A 460 -15.60 -17.99 -28.77
N LEU A 461 -15.29 -19.10 -29.46
CA LEU A 461 -16.31 -20.02 -29.97
C LEU A 461 -16.29 -21.38 -29.26
N THR A 462 -17.48 -21.90 -28.96
CA THR A 462 -17.64 -23.28 -28.48
C THR A 462 -17.63 -24.28 -29.64
N VAL A 463 -17.45 -25.57 -29.32
CA VAL A 463 -17.56 -26.65 -30.32
C VAL A 463 -18.93 -26.66 -31.01
N ASN A 464 -19.99 -26.24 -30.32
CA ASN A 464 -21.33 -26.19 -30.90
C ASN A 464 -21.44 -25.03 -31.88
N ASP A 465 -20.96 -23.84 -31.52
CA ASP A 465 -20.97 -22.67 -32.41
C ASP A 465 -20.21 -22.97 -33.71
N LEU A 466 -19.04 -23.59 -33.62
CA LEU A 466 -18.25 -24.03 -34.78
C LEU A 466 -19.00 -25.04 -35.65
N LYS A 467 -19.75 -25.97 -35.03
CA LYS A 467 -20.57 -26.94 -35.77
C LYS A 467 -21.76 -26.27 -36.45
N ASP A 468 -22.33 -25.26 -35.83
CA ASP A 468 -23.49 -24.53 -36.37
C ASP A 468 -23.05 -23.70 -37.58
N ILE A 469 -21.93 -22.96 -37.48
CA ILE A 469 -21.31 -22.26 -38.61
C ILE A 469 -21.05 -23.20 -39.78
N LEU A 470 -20.45 -24.37 -39.52
CA LEU A 470 -20.19 -25.38 -40.56
C LEU A 470 -21.49 -25.94 -41.15
N ARG A 471 -22.54 -26.15 -40.35
CA ARG A 471 -23.83 -26.69 -40.80
C ARG A 471 -24.55 -25.71 -41.71
N ASP A 472 -24.56 -24.44 -41.34
CA ASP A 472 -25.24 -23.37 -42.08
C ASP A 472 -24.59 -23.13 -43.45
N ASN A 473 -23.30 -23.46 -43.57
CA ASN A 473 -22.53 -23.41 -44.82
C ASN A 473 -22.44 -24.75 -45.56
N GLY A 474 -23.21 -25.77 -45.14
CA GLY A 474 -23.26 -27.07 -45.82
C GLY A 474 -21.97 -27.90 -45.71
N LEU A 475 -21.10 -27.59 -44.75
CA LEU A 475 -19.84 -28.28 -44.51
C LEU A 475 -19.98 -29.40 -43.47
N ARG A 476 -19.01 -30.32 -43.47
CA ARG A 476 -18.98 -31.44 -42.52
C ARG A 476 -18.81 -30.92 -41.08
N VAL A 477 -19.63 -31.40 -40.15
CA VAL A 477 -19.67 -30.95 -38.73
C VAL A 477 -18.99 -31.89 -37.73
N SER A 478 -18.39 -32.99 -38.18
CA SER A 478 -17.67 -33.92 -37.31
C SER A 478 -16.20 -33.51 -37.19
N GLY A 479 -15.62 -33.67 -36.00
CA GLY A 479 -14.19 -33.46 -35.75
C GLY A 479 -13.92 -32.97 -34.33
N ARG A 480 -12.63 -32.89 -33.98
CA ARG A 480 -12.15 -32.16 -32.78
C ARG A 480 -12.22 -30.66 -33.02
N LYS A 481 -12.25 -29.84 -31.96
CA LYS A 481 -12.39 -28.36 -32.05
C LYS A 481 -11.45 -27.75 -33.11
N GLN A 482 -10.16 -28.06 -33.03
CA GLN A 482 -9.17 -27.55 -33.99
C GLN A 482 -9.48 -27.95 -35.45
N GLU A 483 -9.96 -29.17 -35.69
CA GLU A 483 -10.34 -29.61 -37.05
C GLU A 483 -11.56 -28.86 -37.59
N LEU A 484 -12.43 -28.34 -36.71
CA LEU A 484 -13.56 -27.51 -37.10
C LEU A 484 -13.09 -26.08 -37.41
N ILE A 485 -12.22 -25.51 -36.57
CA ILE A 485 -11.60 -24.19 -36.75
C ILE A 485 -10.85 -24.13 -38.08
N ASP A 486 -9.96 -25.10 -38.32
CA ASP A 486 -9.17 -25.20 -39.56
C ASP A 486 -10.07 -25.34 -40.80
N ARG A 487 -11.23 -25.98 -40.65
CA ARG A 487 -12.17 -26.19 -41.75
C ARG A 487 -12.89 -24.91 -42.14
N ILE A 488 -13.29 -24.11 -41.15
CA ILE A 488 -13.90 -22.80 -41.39
C ILE A 488 -12.85 -21.87 -42.02
N GLY A 489 -11.63 -21.80 -41.45
CA GLY A 489 -10.57 -20.93 -41.94
C GLY A 489 -10.01 -21.28 -43.34
N LYS A 490 -10.31 -22.47 -43.87
CA LYS A 490 -9.92 -22.91 -45.24
C LYS A 490 -11.08 -22.90 -46.23
N SER A 491 -12.27 -22.49 -45.80
CA SER A 491 -13.48 -22.45 -46.62
C SER A 491 -13.76 -21.03 -47.11
N ASP A 492 -14.71 -20.87 -48.03
CA ASP A 492 -15.14 -19.56 -48.54
C ASP A 492 -16.01 -18.78 -47.51
N ILE A 493 -15.94 -19.14 -46.22
CA ILE A 493 -16.65 -18.44 -45.15
C ILE A 493 -15.85 -17.19 -44.79
N SER A 494 -16.50 -16.02 -44.91
CA SER A 494 -15.87 -14.75 -44.55
C SER A 494 -15.70 -14.63 -43.04
N VAL A 495 -14.48 -14.80 -42.54
CA VAL A 495 -14.17 -14.72 -41.10
C VAL A 495 -14.29 -13.30 -40.54
N SER A 496 -14.28 -12.28 -41.40
CA SER A 496 -14.49 -10.88 -41.01
C SER A 496 -15.94 -10.55 -40.64
N GLU A 497 -16.88 -11.47 -40.84
CA GLU A 497 -18.27 -11.31 -40.39
C GLU A 497 -18.43 -11.57 -38.88
N PHE A 498 -17.41 -12.13 -38.23
CA PHE A 498 -17.41 -12.37 -36.80
C PHE A 498 -16.84 -11.16 -36.04
N SER A 499 -17.44 -10.84 -34.90
CA SER A 499 -16.98 -9.79 -34.00
C SER A 499 -16.56 -10.36 -32.65
N SER A 500 -15.46 -9.86 -32.08
CA SER A 500 -15.09 -10.09 -30.69
C SER A 500 -14.85 -8.74 -30.00
N ASP A 501 -15.14 -8.72 -28.71
CA ASP A 501 -14.66 -7.71 -27.74
C ASP A 501 -13.23 -7.99 -27.25
N LYS A 502 -12.67 -9.15 -27.62
CA LYS A 502 -11.32 -9.57 -27.27
C LYS A 502 -10.28 -9.01 -28.22
N LEU A 503 -9.09 -8.75 -27.70
CA LEU A 503 -7.97 -8.22 -28.44
C LEU A 503 -7.00 -9.34 -28.85
N PHE A 504 -6.58 -9.33 -30.11
CA PHE A 504 -5.66 -10.34 -30.64
C PHE A 504 -4.38 -9.70 -31.16
N LEU A 505 -3.27 -10.42 -31.03
CA LEU A 505 -2.02 -10.03 -31.69
C LEU A 505 -2.12 -10.24 -33.20
N THR A 506 -1.69 -9.23 -33.95
CA THR A 506 -1.45 -9.38 -35.39
C THR A 506 -0.19 -10.21 -35.63
N ARG A 507 0.10 -10.54 -36.89
CA ARG A 507 1.39 -11.10 -37.26
C ARG A 507 2.57 -10.23 -36.81
N LYS A 508 2.47 -8.90 -36.94
CA LYS A 508 3.52 -7.97 -36.51
C LYS A 508 3.72 -8.03 -34.99
N GLY A 509 2.63 -8.12 -34.21
CA GLY A 509 2.69 -8.34 -32.75
C GLY A 509 3.43 -9.63 -32.37
N LYS A 510 3.09 -10.74 -33.04
CA LYS A 510 3.75 -12.04 -32.80
C LYS A 510 5.21 -12.04 -33.22
N ASP A 511 5.52 -11.44 -34.37
CA ASP A 511 6.89 -11.32 -34.86
C ASP A 511 7.75 -10.47 -33.88
N TYR A 512 7.18 -9.40 -33.31
CA TYR A 512 7.83 -8.61 -32.27
C TYR A 512 8.10 -9.43 -31.00
N LEU A 513 7.13 -10.19 -30.48
CA LEU A 513 7.36 -11.05 -29.32
C LEU A 513 8.44 -12.11 -29.56
N ASN A 514 8.55 -12.62 -30.79
CA ASN A 514 9.59 -13.59 -31.15
C ASN A 514 10.98 -12.93 -31.23
N GLU A 515 11.08 -11.78 -31.91
CA GLU A 515 12.31 -10.99 -32.04
C GLU A 515 12.86 -10.56 -30.68
N TYR A 516 11.99 -10.11 -29.78
CA TYR A 516 12.33 -9.64 -28.44
C TYR A 516 12.13 -10.69 -27.35
N SER A 517 12.09 -11.98 -27.70
CA SER A 517 11.89 -13.08 -26.73
C SER A 517 12.90 -13.08 -25.57
N TRP A 518 14.09 -12.53 -25.77
CA TRP A 518 15.10 -12.31 -24.73
C TRP A 518 14.65 -11.33 -23.63
N ILE A 519 13.75 -10.38 -23.92
CA ILE A 519 13.13 -9.49 -22.92
C ILE A 519 12.27 -10.32 -21.95
N GLY A 520 11.59 -11.36 -22.45
CA GLY A 520 10.85 -12.30 -21.64
C GLY A 520 11.76 -13.00 -20.62
N LEU A 521 12.94 -13.45 -21.07
CA LEU A 521 13.95 -14.06 -20.19
C LEU A 521 14.52 -13.04 -19.20
N TYR A 522 14.80 -11.81 -19.63
CA TYR A 522 15.21 -10.74 -18.72
C TYR A 522 14.16 -10.50 -17.62
N ASN A 523 12.87 -10.39 -17.98
CA ASN A 523 11.80 -10.18 -17.01
C ASN A 523 11.68 -11.30 -15.98
N GLU A 524 11.97 -12.52 -16.39
CA GLU A 524 11.87 -13.68 -15.53
C GLU A 524 13.07 -13.77 -14.58
N PHE A 525 14.29 -13.46 -15.05
CA PHE A 525 15.53 -13.76 -14.30
C PHE A 525 16.29 -12.55 -13.78
N LEU A 526 16.09 -11.38 -14.39
CA LEU A 526 16.88 -10.19 -14.17
C LEU A 526 16.04 -8.95 -13.83
N LYS A 527 14.77 -9.14 -13.45
CA LYS A 527 13.87 -8.03 -13.06
C LYS A 527 14.38 -7.17 -11.91
N ASN A 528 15.31 -7.69 -11.10
CA ASN A 528 15.94 -6.97 -9.99
C ASN A 528 17.13 -6.08 -10.44
N PHE A 529 17.45 -6.06 -11.73
CA PHE A 529 18.53 -5.29 -12.32
C PHE A 529 17.96 -4.22 -13.25
N ASP A 530 18.72 -3.15 -13.49
CA ASP A 530 18.31 -2.12 -14.44
C ASP A 530 18.29 -2.67 -15.88
N PHE A 531 17.15 -2.54 -16.56
CA PHE A 531 16.99 -3.07 -17.91
C PHE A 531 17.94 -2.41 -18.91
N ASP A 532 18.10 -1.08 -18.81
CA ASP A 532 18.93 -0.33 -19.74
C ASP A 532 20.43 -0.69 -19.55
N ASP A 533 20.88 -0.93 -18.31
CA ASP A 533 22.21 -1.45 -18.00
C ASP A 533 22.42 -2.87 -18.57
N PHE A 534 21.50 -3.79 -18.34
CA PHE A 534 21.58 -5.14 -18.89
C PHE A 534 21.57 -5.13 -20.42
N TYR A 535 20.68 -4.35 -21.03
CA TYR A 535 20.56 -4.27 -22.49
C TYR A 535 21.86 -3.78 -23.13
N ARG A 536 22.51 -2.76 -22.56
CA ARG A 536 23.82 -2.28 -23.03
C ARG A 536 24.90 -3.33 -22.87
N PHE A 537 24.91 -4.02 -21.73
CA PHE A 537 25.83 -5.12 -21.52
C PHE A 537 25.60 -6.23 -22.54
N TYR A 538 24.34 -6.53 -22.87
CA TYR A 538 23.95 -7.51 -23.86
C TYR A 538 24.41 -7.13 -25.27
N GLU A 539 24.19 -5.89 -25.71
CA GLU A 539 24.66 -5.40 -27.02
C GLU A 539 26.19 -5.33 -27.14
N SER A 540 26.88 -5.07 -26.02
CA SER A 540 28.34 -4.87 -26.01
C SER A 540 29.14 -6.16 -25.84
N ASN A 541 28.48 -7.30 -25.62
CA ASN A 541 29.14 -8.58 -25.38
C ASN A 541 28.72 -9.64 -26.40
N ASP A 542 29.71 -10.26 -27.02
CA ASP A 542 29.48 -11.46 -27.83
C ASP A 542 29.19 -12.67 -26.93
N GLY A 543 28.18 -13.44 -27.32
CA GLY A 543 27.79 -14.70 -26.67
C GLY A 543 26.35 -15.06 -26.97
N ASN A 544 25.93 -16.26 -26.58
CA ASN A 544 24.49 -16.51 -26.45
C ASN A 544 23.95 -15.82 -25.19
N PHE A 545 22.63 -15.65 -25.10
CA PHE A 545 21.97 -14.99 -23.96
C PHE A 545 22.45 -15.54 -22.61
N ASN A 546 22.62 -16.86 -22.50
CA ASN A 546 23.03 -17.51 -21.25
C ASN A 546 24.45 -17.13 -20.81
N GLU A 547 25.39 -17.09 -21.76
CA GLU A 547 26.75 -16.66 -21.51
C GLU A 547 26.79 -15.18 -21.08
N ILE A 548 25.98 -14.34 -21.71
CA ILE A 548 25.91 -12.91 -21.42
C ILE A 548 25.31 -12.68 -20.02
N VAL A 549 24.18 -13.31 -19.68
CA VAL A 549 23.56 -13.20 -18.35
C VAL A 549 24.52 -13.67 -17.26
N SER A 550 25.22 -14.79 -17.48
CA SER A 550 26.18 -15.30 -16.51
C SER A 550 27.33 -14.31 -16.27
N LYS A 551 27.89 -13.71 -17.34
CA LYS A 551 28.92 -12.66 -17.26
C LYS A 551 28.39 -11.40 -16.56
N TYR A 552 27.19 -10.96 -16.90
CA TYR A 552 26.53 -9.79 -16.31
C TYR A 552 26.41 -9.94 -14.79
N LEU A 553 25.83 -11.07 -14.36
CA LEU A 553 25.68 -11.37 -12.94
C LEU A 553 27.03 -11.53 -12.23
N ASP A 554 28.07 -12.06 -12.89
CA ASP A 554 29.41 -12.13 -12.29
C ASP A 554 30.02 -10.75 -12.04
N GLU A 555 29.83 -9.78 -12.93
CA GLU A 555 30.26 -8.40 -12.69
C GLU A 555 29.46 -7.74 -11.57
N HIS A 556 28.14 -7.92 -11.54
CA HIS A 556 27.30 -7.40 -10.46
C HIS A 556 27.61 -8.04 -9.10
N ILE A 557 27.98 -9.32 -9.04
CA ILE A 557 28.47 -9.97 -7.81
C ILE A 557 29.76 -9.28 -7.32
N LYS A 558 30.69 -8.93 -8.23
CA LYS A 558 31.92 -8.22 -7.84
C LYS A 558 31.59 -6.83 -7.30
N ILE A 559 30.67 -6.10 -7.96
CA ILE A 559 30.23 -4.78 -7.51
C ILE A 559 29.56 -4.87 -6.14
N ALA A 560 28.63 -5.80 -5.95
CA ALA A 560 27.94 -6.02 -4.69
C ALA A 560 28.93 -6.30 -3.55
N LYS A 561 29.93 -7.15 -3.79
CA LYS A 561 31.00 -7.44 -2.84
C LYS A 561 31.87 -6.23 -2.53
N ASN A 562 32.30 -5.48 -3.55
CA ASN A 562 33.12 -4.28 -3.37
C ASN A 562 32.37 -3.20 -2.58
N ASN A 563 31.07 -3.04 -2.85
CA ASN A 563 30.20 -2.10 -2.16
C ASN A 563 29.68 -2.62 -0.81
N LYS A 564 30.03 -3.86 -0.44
CA LYS A 564 29.55 -4.53 0.78
C LYS A 564 28.02 -4.45 0.88
N ASP A 565 27.32 -4.69 -0.22
CA ASP A 565 25.86 -4.61 -0.28
C ASP A 565 25.25 -6.01 -0.24
N PHE A 566 24.68 -6.33 0.92
CA PHE A 566 24.13 -7.64 1.22
C PHE A 566 22.96 -8.02 0.30
N ASP A 567 21.95 -7.16 0.24
CA ASP A 567 20.69 -7.44 -0.43
C ASP A 567 20.90 -7.56 -1.94
N TYR A 568 21.75 -6.69 -2.49
CA TYR A 568 22.11 -6.75 -3.90
C TYR A 568 22.86 -8.04 -4.25
N LEU A 569 23.74 -8.52 -3.36
CA LEU A 569 24.46 -9.78 -3.55
C LEU A 569 23.50 -11.00 -3.49
N ILE A 570 22.51 -10.97 -2.61
CA ILE A 570 21.45 -12.00 -2.54
C ILE A 570 20.64 -12.04 -3.85
N ASN A 571 20.27 -10.87 -4.38
CA ASN A 571 19.55 -10.78 -5.66
C ASN A 571 20.38 -11.37 -6.81
N CYS A 572 21.70 -11.14 -6.82
CA CYS A 572 22.60 -11.74 -7.80
C CYS A 572 22.63 -13.28 -7.70
N PHE A 573 22.72 -13.84 -6.49
CA PHE A 573 22.74 -15.29 -6.30
C PHE A 573 21.40 -15.94 -6.61
N SER A 574 20.29 -15.32 -6.22
CA SER A 574 18.95 -15.78 -6.59
C SER A 574 18.79 -15.84 -8.11
N SER A 575 19.21 -14.79 -8.81
CA SER A 575 19.13 -14.73 -10.28
C SER A 575 20.02 -15.80 -10.93
N LYS A 576 21.24 -16.02 -10.42
CA LYS A 576 22.10 -17.12 -10.90
C LYS A 576 21.51 -18.50 -10.64
N ALA A 577 20.90 -18.72 -9.47
CA ALA A 577 20.28 -19.99 -9.14
C ALA A 577 19.13 -20.35 -10.09
N ILE A 578 18.19 -19.41 -10.28
CA ILE A 578 17.04 -19.58 -11.19
C ILE A 578 17.56 -19.85 -12.61
N PHE A 579 18.53 -19.06 -13.05
CA PHE A 579 19.11 -19.19 -14.38
C PHE A 579 19.79 -20.54 -14.61
N SER A 580 20.58 -21.03 -13.64
CA SER A 580 21.22 -22.34 -13.70
C SER A 580 20.22 -23.52 -13.73
N GLY A 581 19.08 -23.38 -13.04
CA GLY A 581 18.01 -24.38 -13.10
C GLY A 581 17.44 -24.56 -14.51
N LEU A 582 17.31 -23.49 -15.27
CA LEU A 582 16.77 -23.52 -16.64
C LEU A 582 17.73 -24.05 -17.69
N ASP A 583 19.03 -23.81 -17.51
CA ASP A 583 20.08 -24.45 -18.31
C ASP A 583 20.22 -25.96 -17.98
N LYS A 584 19.32 -26.49 -17.12
CA LYS A 584 19.31 -27.87 -16.63
C LYS A 584 20.64 -28.25 -16.01
N ASN A 585 21.23 -27.31 -15.30
CA ASN A 585 22.46 -27.48 -14.55
C ASN A 585 22.16 -27.43 -13.04
N PRO A 586 21.60 -28.53 -12.49
CA PRO A 586 21.17 -28.55 -11.09
C PRO A 586 22.33 -28.40 -10.12
N ASN A 587 23.57 -28.74 -10.52
CA ASN A 587 24.77 -28.53 -9.70
C ASN A 587 25.04 -27.04 -9.44
N ASP A 588 24.98 -26.22 -10.50
CA ASP A 588 25.16 -24.78 -10.33
C ASP A 588 23.97 -24.15 -9.63
N ALA A 589 22.74 -24.61 -9.89
CA ALA A 589 21.55 -24.14 -9.17
C ALA A 589 21.68 -24.41 -7.65
N LEU A 590 22.05 -25.63 -7.28
CA LEU A 590 22.30 -26.02 -5.89
C LEU A 590 23.38 -25.14 -5.25
N LYS A 591 24.51 -24.96 -5.94
CA LYS A 591 25.61 -24.13 -5.47
C LYS A 591 25.18 -22.67 -5.21
N TRP A 592 24.40 -22.06 -6.09
CA TRP A 592 23.96 -20.67 -5.91
C TRP A 592 22.89 -20.53 -4.82
N GLU A 593 21.94 -21.46 -4.72
CA GLU A 593 20.98 -21.49 -3.60
C GLU A 593 21.67 -21.75 -2.26
N MET A 594 22.71 -22.58 -2.25
CA MET A 594 23.49 -22.87 -1.04
C MET A 594 24.32 -21.66 -0.60
N ARG A 595 24.88 -20.89 -1.55
CA ARG A 595 25.51 -19.60 -1.25
C ARG A 595 24.51 -18.60 -0.71
N ARG A 596 23.31 -18.54 -1.26
CA ARG A 596 22.21 -17.73 -0.75
C ARG A 596 21.87 -18.14 0.69
N PHE A 597 21.76 -19.43 1.00
CA PHE A 597 21.55 -19.95 2.36
C PHE A 597 22.65 -19.55 3.34
N CYS A 598 23.92 -19.75 2.96
CA CYS A 598 25.06 -19.40 3.82
C CYS A 598 25.14 -17.89 4.09
N LEU A 599 24.76 -17.09 3.10
CA LEU A 599 24.73 -15.64 3.22
C LEU A 599 23.52 -15.17 4.04
N THR A 600 22.35 -15.79 3.91
CA THR A 600 21.17 -15.42 4.70
C THR A 600 21.31 -15.77 6.17
N ILE A 601 21.85 -16.95 6.50
CA ILE A 601 22.06 -17.34 7.90
C ILE A 601 23.17 -16.51 8.59
N ASN A 602 23.95 -15.74 7.83
CA ASN A 602 25.00 -14.85 8.32
C ASN A 602 24.98 -13.52 7.54
N PRO A 603 24.11 -12.57 7.89
CA PRO A 603 23.95 -11.29 7.18
C PRO A 603 25.09 -10.30 7.44
N ILE A 604 26.33 -10.68 7.09
CA ILE A 604 27.57 -9.99 7.50
C ILE A 604 27.73 -8.59 6.86
N TYR A 605 26.92 -8.27 5.85
CA TYR A 605 26.87 -6.95 5.20
C TYR A 605 25.56 -6.19 5.46
N SER A 606 24.66 -6.74 6.30
CA SER A 606 23.42 -6.05 6.64
C SER A 606 23.71 -4.88 7.57
N ARG A 607 23.16 -3.71 7.25
CA ARG A 607 23.30 -2.52 8.11
C ARG A 607 22.52 -2.75 9.41
N GLY A 608 23.04 -2.25 10.53
CA GLY A 608 22.47 -2.49 11.87
C GLY A 608 20.98 -2.13 12.00
N VAL A 609 20.48 -1.18 11.20
CA VAL A 609 19.08 -0.72 11.18
C VAL A 609 18.09 -1.79 10.67
N TYR A 610 18.55 -2.77 9.89
CA TYR A 610 17.70 -3.82 9.32
C TYR A 610 17.69 -5.11 10.15
N HIS A 611 18.42 -5.16 11.26
CA HIS A 611 18.65 -6.39 12.01
C HIS A 611 17.40 -6.88 12.78
N ASP A 612 16.58 -5.98 13.31
CA ASP A 612 15.37 -6.35 14.06
C ASP A 612 14.27 -6.96 13.18
N PHE A 613 14.33 -6.65 11.87
CA PHE A 613 13.42 -7.11 10.82
C PHE A 613 14.01 -8.25 9.97
N TYR A 614 15.24 -8.68 10.27
CA TYR A 614 15.95 -9.66 9.46
C TYR A 614 15.42 -11.09 9.70
N LEU A 615 14.83 -11.69 8.67
CA LEU A 615 14.54 -13.13 8.65
C LEU A 615 15.80 -13.89 8.26
N HIS A 616 16.39 -14.60 9.23
CA HIS A 616 17.63 -15.35 9.05
C HIS A 616 17.60 -16.32 7.86
N LEU A 617 16.44 -16.86 7.49
CA LEU A 617 16.30 -17.76 6.35
C LEU A 617 15.08 -17.41 5.49
N ASN A 618 15.32 -17.23 4.19
CA ASN A 618 14.31 -16.89 3.19
C ASN A 618 13.53 -18.14 2.73
N SER A 619 12.20 -18.05 2.71
CA SER A 619 11.31 -19.19 2.40
C SER A 619 11.45 -19.71 0.97
N GLU A 620 11.62 -18.82 -0.01
CA GLU A 620 11.84 -19.18 -1.41
C GLU A 620 13.16 -19.95 -1.56
N ASN A 621 14.26 -19.47 -0.97
CA ASN A 621 15.55 -20.17 -0.98
C ASN A 621 15.44 -21.59 -0.40
N ILE A 622 14.77 -21.75 0.74
CA ILE A 622 14.57 -23.06 1.36
C ILE A 622 13.68 -23.97 0.51
N ASN A 623 12.62 -23.44 -0.12
CA ASN A 623 11.77 -24.20 -1.01
C ASN A 623 12.52 -24.66 -2.26
N ASN A 624 13.39 -23.82 -2.83
CA ASN A 624 14.24 -24.17 -3.98
C ASN A 624 15.24 -25.28 -3.59
N LEU A 625 15.88 -25.17 -2.43
CA LEU A 625 16.77 -26.22 -1.91
C LEU A 625 16.02 -27.53 -1.65
N ARG A 626 14.75 -27.46 -1.20
CA ARG A 626 13.89 -28.64 -1.05
C ARG A 626 13.53 -29.28 -2.39
N SER A 627 13.26 -28.49 -3.43
CA SER A 627 12.98 -29.05 -4.76
C SER A 627 14.21 -29.72 -5.37
N LEU A 628 15.41 -29.21 -5.10
CA LEU A 628 16.66 -29.82 -5.56
C LEU A 628 17.02 -31.10 -4.78
N LYS A 629 16.48 -31.29 -3.58
CA LYS A 629 16.75 -32.48 -2.74
C LYS A 629 16.46 -33.80 -3.44
N ASP A 630 15.51 -33.85 -4.37
CA ASP A 630 15.18 -35.09 -5.10
C ASP A 630 16.24 -35.45 -6.15
N GLU A 631 17.11 -34.50 -6.52
CA GLU A 631 18.18 -34.68 -7.51
C GLU A 631 19.54 -35.01 -6.88
N PHE A 632 19.69 -34.79 -5.57
CA PHE A 632 20.96 -34.92 -4.85
C PHE A 632 20.83 -35.78 -3.59
N SER A 633 21.86 -36.58 -3.31
CA SER A 633 21.99 -37.26 -2.03
C SER A 633 22.24 -36.27 -0.89
N SER A 634 21.95 -36.68 0.35
CA SER A 634 22.26 -35.87 1.53
C SER A 634 23.76 -35.57 1.67
N GLU A 635 24.63 -36.46 1.17
CA GLU A 635 26.09 -36.25 1.15
C GLU A 635 26.46 -35.14 0.16
N GLU A 636 25.94 -35.17 -1.06
CA GLU A 636 26.18 -34.12 -2.08
C GLU A 636 25.65 -32.75 -1.64
N MET A 637 24.48 -32.72 -0.99
CA MET A 637 23.91 -31.49 -0.41
C MET A 637 24.81 -30.91 0.69
N LEU A 638 25.38 -31.77 1.54
CA LEU A 638 26.31 -31.35 2.60
C LEU A 638 27.65 -30.90 2.03
N ASP A 639 28.19 -31.57 1.01
CA ASP A 639 29.41 -31.16 0.33
C ASP A 639 29.23 -29.77 -0.30
N SER A 640 28.09 -29.52 -0.95
CA SER A 640 27.76 -28.21 -1.49
C SER A 640 27.66 -27.12 -0.41
N PHE A 641 27.11 -27.45 0.77
CA PHE A 641 27.12 -26.55 1.93
C PHE A 641 28.56 -26.19 2.35
N GLU A 642 29.43 -27.18 2.48
CA GLU A 642 30.82 -26.96 2.89
C GLU A 642 31.57 -26.08 1.87
N GLU A 643 31.44 -26.36 0.58
CA GLU A 643 32.04 -25.57 -0.50
C GLU A 643 31.50 -24.13 -0.53
N SER A 644 30.19 -23.95 -0.33
CA SER A 644 29.54 -22.64 -0.35
C SER A 644 29.87 -21.81 0.88
N TRP A 645 30.04 -22.45 2.03
CA TRP A 645 30.52 -21.79 3.24
C TRP A 645 31.95 -21.30 3.08
N ASP A 646 32.83 -22.16 2.56
CA ASP A 646 34.25 -21.84 2.37
C ASP A 646 34.44 -20.75 1.30
N TYR A 647 33.55 -20.65 0.31
CA TYR A 647 33.55 -19.57 -0.69
C TYR A 647 33.50 -18.16 -0.09
N PHE A 648 32.85 -17.99 1.06
CA PHE A 648 32.78 -16.69 1.71
C PHE A 648 33.97 -16.41 2.61
N GLU A 649 34.82 -17.39 2.95
CA GLU A 649 35.99 -17.19 3.82
C GLU A 649 35.68 -16.38 5.11
N PHE A 650 34.55 -16.68 5.77
CA PHE A 650 34.10 -15.93 6.95
C PHE A 650 35.17 -15.94 8.06
N ASN A 651 35.72 -14.77 8.40
CA ASN A 651 36.64 -14.63 9.54
C ASN A 651 35.87 -14.66 10.88
N LYS A 652 34.65 -14.10 10.90
CA LYS A 652 33.71 -14.13 12.03
C LYS A 652 32.29 -14.33 11.51
N SER A 653 31.51 -15.17 12.18
CA SER A 653 30.14 -15.52 11.82
C SER A 653 29.21 -15.29 13.01
N ILE A 654 27.98 -14.86 12.74
CA ILE A 654 26.88 -14.72 13.71
C ILE A 654 26.44 -16.13 14.13
N VAL A 655 26.12 -16.97 13.14
CA VAL A 655 25.81 -18.38 13.31
C VAL A 655 27.05 -19.18 12.91
N SER A 656 27.62 -19.94 13.85
CA SER A 656 28.82 -20.73 13.59
C SER A 656 28.61 -21.74 12.46
N LYS A 657 29.67 -22.09 11.72
CA LYS A 657 29.61 -23.12 10.65
C LYS A 657 28.93 -24.41 11.11
N LYS A 658 29.22 -24.82 12.36
CA LYS A 658 28.63 -26.02 12.96
C LYS A 658 27.14 -25.86 13.21
N ASP A 659 26.70 -24.74 13.78
CA ASP A 659 25.28 -24.49 14.03
C ASP A 659 24.50 -24.32 12.72
N ALA A 660 25.07 -23.63 11.74
CA ALA A 660 24.48 -23.46 10.40
C ALA A 660 24.29 -24.82 9.70
N LYS A 661 25.28 -25.72 9.80
CA LYS A 661 25.15 -27.10 9.29
C LYS A 661 24.02 -27.86 9.96
N ILE A 662 23.91 -27.78 11.29
CA ILE A 662 22.82 -28.44 12.03
C ILE A 662 21.45 -27.89 11.56
N ILE A 663 21.34 -26.58 11.38
CA ILE A 663 20.12 -25.93 10.90
C ILE A 663 19.77 -26.39 9.48
N PHE A 664 20.77 -26.46 8.60
CA PHE A 664 20.63 -26.98 7.24
C PHE A 664 20.08 -28.43 7.27
N GLU A 665 20.69 -29.31 8.07
CA GLU A 665 20.24 -30.70 8.21
C GLU A 665 18.81 -30.79 8.75
N ARG A 666 18.46 -29.97 9.75
CA ARG A 666 17.09 -29.92 10.29
C ARG A 666 16.06 -29.50 9.23
N LEU A 667 16.35 -28.46 8.48
CA LEU A 667 15.42 -27.90 7.48
C LEU A 667 15.24 -28.76 6.25
N LEU A 668 16.34 -29.32 5.74
CA LEU A 668 16.38 -29.95 4.44
C LEU A 668 16.48 -31.47 4.51
N ILE A 669 17.08 -32.05 5.54
CA ILE A 669 17.12 -33.52 5.72
C ILE A 669 15.91 -33.97 6.53
N ASN A 670 15.68 -33.33 7.69
CA ASN A 670 14.60 -33.70 8.62
C ASN A 670 13.26 -33.03 8.33
N ASN A 671 13.22 -32.11 7.35
CA ASN A 671 12.03 -31.36 6.94
C ASN A 671 11.34 -30.61 8.10
N GLU A 672 12.13 -30.04 9.02
CA GLU A 672 11.59 -29.21 10.10
C GLU A 672 10.93 -27.92 9.57
N ASP A 673 10.01 -27.38 10.37
CA ASP A 673 9.27 -26.18 10.03
C ASP A 673 10.18 -24.94 10.01
N LEU A 674 10.17 -24.20 8.91
CA LEU A 674 11.03 -23.03 8.71
C LEU A 674 10.72 -21.91 9.70
N LYS A 675 9.44 -21.70 10.05
CA LYS A 675 9.05 -20.64 10.98
C LYS A 675 9.63 -20.91 12.36
N LEU A 676 9.55 -22.16 12.83
CA LEU A 676 10.13 -22.56 14.11
C LEU A 676 11.65 -22.33 14.15
N ILE A 677 12.36 -22.70 13.08
CA ILE A 677 13.82 -22.49 12.97
C ILE A 677 14.18 -21.01 12.96
N ASN A 678 13.43 -20.17 12.23
CA ASN A 678 13.67 -18.73 12.20
C ASN A 678 13.40 -18.08 13.57
N MET A 679 12.39 -18.53 14.32
CA MET A 679 12.16 -18.10 15.71
C MET A 679 13.35 -18.47 16.61
N GLU A 680 13.83 -19.72 16.55
CA GLU A 680 15.00 -20.17 17.33
C GLU A 680 16.27 -19.38 17.00
N LEU A 681 16.50 -19.09 15.72
CA LEU A 681 17.63 -18.29 15.26
C LEU A 681 17.56 -16.86 15.80
N LYS A 682 16.37 -16.24 15.77
CA LYS A 682 16.14 -14.91 16.33
C LYS A 682 16.41 -14.89 17.84
N ASP A 683 15.84 -15.83 18.58
CA ASP A 683 16.01 -15.91 20.04
C ASP A 683 17.48 -16.12 20.44
N ARG A 684 18.22 -16.93 19.68
CA ARG A 684 19.58 -17.33 20.04
C ARG A 684 20.65 -16.34 19.59
N TYR A 685 20.45 -15.64 18.48
CA TYR A 685 21.48 -14.83 17.83
C TYR A 685 21.15 -13.35 17.70
N SER A 686 19.91 -12.92 18.01
CA SER A 686 19.48 -11.52 17.87
C SER A 686 19.45 -10.70 19.17
N GLY A 687 20.08 -11.16 20.27
CA GLY A 687 20.21 -10.38 21.51
C GLY A 687 21.36 -9.35 21.48
N ARG A 688 21.10 -8.11 21.93
CA ARG A 688 22.04 -6.94 21.90
C ARG A 688 23.48 -7.24 22.33
N ASP A 689 23.71 -8.08 23.35
CA ASP A 689 25.05 -8.38 23.89
C ASP A 689 25.98 -9.16 22.94
N ALA A 690 25.42 -9.93 21.99
CA ALA A 690 26.19 -10.63 20.96
C ALA A 690 26.58 -9.71 19.79
N ILE A 691 25.86 -8.59 19.64
CA ILE A 691 25.90 -7.69 18.49
C ILE A 691 26.92 -6.57 18.74
N ASP A 692 26.94 -5.96 19.93
CA ASP A 692 27.88 -4.88 20.28
C ASP A 692 29.35 -5.35 20.26
N ASN A 693 29.64 -6.59 20.67
CA ASN A 693 30.99 -7.17 20.66
C ASN A 693 31.45 -7.66 19.27
N THR A 694 30.57 -7.55 18.27
CA THR A 694 30.78 -8.11 16.93
C THR A 694 30.95 -6.97 15.93
N PHE A 695 30.11 -5.95 15.97
CA PHE A 695 30.09 -4.90 14.95
C PHE A 695 30.88 -3.63 15.28
N SER A 696 31.54 -3.56 16.45
CA SER A 696 32.52 -2.50 16.77
C SER A 696 33.91 -2.73 16.14
N ALA A 697 34.11 -3.84 15.44
CA ALA A 697 35.36 -4.18 14.75
C ALA A 697 35.28 -3.72 13.29
N ASP A 698 36.40 -3.21 12.77
CA ASP A 698 36.55 -2.74 11.40
C ASP A 698 36.02 -3.80 10.41
N LEU A 699 35.21 -3.41 9.41
CA LEU A 699 34.58 -4.36 8.45
C LEU A 699 35.62 -5.21 7.69
N ASN A 700 36.90 -4.82 7.72
CA ASN A 700 38.02 -5.59 7.21
C ASN A 700 38.37 -6.84 8.06
N ASP A 701 37.82 -6.98 9.26
CA ASP A 701 38.04 -8.13 10.13
C ASP A 701 37.16 -9.35 9.78
N TYR A 702 36.15 -9.20 8.90
CA TYR A 702 35.16 -10.24 8.58
C TYR A 702 35.46 -11.11 7.37
N PHE A 703 36.27 -10.62 6.44
CA PHE A 703 36.70 -11.34 5.23
C PHE A 703 38.22 -11.20 5.09
N LYS A 704 38.87 -12.19 4.47
CA LYS A 704 40.33 -12.16 4.26
C LYS A 704 40.76 -11.43 3.00
#